data_AF-A0AAW2TZQ2-F1
#
_entry.id   AF-A0AAW2TZQ2-F1
#
_cell.length_a   1.000
_cell.length_b   1.000
_cell.length_c   1.000
_cell.angle_alpha   90.00
_cell.angle_beta   90.00
_cell.angle_gamma   90.00
#
_symmetry.space_group_name_H-M   'P 1'
#
loop_
_entity.id
_entity.type
_entity.pdbx_description
1 polymer ?
#
loop_
_entity_poly.entity_id
_entity_poly.type
_entity_poly.pdbx_seq_one_letter_code
_entity_poly.pdbx_strand_id
1 'polypeptide(L)'
;MIIAEEISSRGFEDDCRLLGNLLNDVLQREVGPKFMEKLEKTRILAQSACNMRMAGIEDTAELLEKQLAAELSKMTLEEAQSLARAFSHYLNLTGIAETHHRVTKSRSSSKLSKSCDDTLHQLVQCGVSPDELYDTVCKQHLLEYNDRPDLGDEDREMLIEDLVRELSSIWQTDELRRHKPTPVDEARAGHKRCISFMAMDLYMREVDNLRFELSMNHCSAKLSRLAHEILEKEKLEDRHESWSQQSDRVQFNHAPPLPQQLPAGADLPSCAEHNDVDSHYPRLDLPGSEFMPFNREEETVFLEPSSSQIPGMAPYRVVLGNVKEKQSCGSGILADGRLADLIRRVATFKMVLMKLDLRQESGRHSETLDAITQYLDMGTYSEWDEDKKLEFLKRPLVPPTIEVAPDVKEVLDTFRVAAELGNDSLGAYVISMASNASDVLAVELLQKDARLSVAGELGRPCPGGTLRVVPLFETVKDLREAGSVIRKLLSIDWYHAHVVKNHNGHQEVMVGYSDSGKDAGRFTAAWELYKAQEDVVAACNEYGIKVTLFHGRGGSIGRGGGPTYLAIQSQPPGSVMGTLRSTEQGEMVQAKFGLPQMAVRQLEIYTTAVLLATLRPPQPPKEEKWRSLMDEISKISCTTYRNTVYENPEFLAYFHEATPQAELGCLNIGSRPTRRKTSTGIGHLRAIPWIFAWTQTRFVLPAWLGVGAGLKGVCEKGHTEDLRAMYKDWPFFQSTVDLIEMVLGKADIPMAKHYDEVLVSPSRQQLGAELRMELMTAEKFVLLITGHEKLSENNKSLRKLIENRLPYLNPMNMLQVEILKRLRGDEDNNKLRDALLITINGIAAGMRNTG
;
A
#
# COMPACT_ATOMS: atom_id res chain seq x y z
N MET A 1 -17.94 18.91 -27.62
CA MET A 1 -16.80 18.51 -26.76
C MET A 1 -16.55 17.00 -26.82
N ILE A 2 -16.66 16.38 -28.02
CA ILE A 2 -16.56 14.90 -28.22
C ILE A 2 -15.29 14.50 -28.97
N ILE A 3 -14.63 15.43 -29.66
CA ILE A 3 -13.44 15.16 -30.51
C ILE A 3 -12.14 15.10 -29.69
N ALA A 4 -12.11 15.64 -28.46
CA ALA A 4 -10.91 15.64 -27.62
C ALA A 4 -10.60 14.28 -26.96
N GLU A 5 -11.59 13.40 -26.76
CA GLU A 5 -11.36 12.07 -26.18
C GLU A 5 -10.97 11.02 -27.24
N GLU A 6 -11.44 11.13 -28.48
CA GLU A 6 -11.02 10.24 -29.58
C GLU A 6 -9.57 10.48 -30.03
N ILE A 7 -9.06 11.70 -29.86
CA ILE A 7 -7.63 12.01 -30.09
C ILE A 7 -6.76 11.48 -28.94
N SER A 8 -7.32 11.31 -27.74
CA SER A 8 -6.60 10.81 -26.56
C SER A 8 -6.19 9.33 -26.68
N SER A 9 -6.94 8.47 -27.38
CA SER A 9 -6.61 7.03 -27.40
C SER A 9 -5.59 6.61 -28.45
N ARG A 10 -5.28 7.46 -29.44
CA ARG A 10 -4.29 7.12 -30.47
C ARG A 10 -2.90 6.86 -29.87
N GLY A 11 -2.45 7.73 -28.96
CA GLY A 11 -1.14 7.57 -28.31
C GLY A 11 -0.98 6.28 -27.49
N PHE A 12 -2.00 5.88 -26.72
CA PHE A 12 -1.95 4.62 -25.96
C PHE A 12 -1.90 3.38 -26.86
N GLU A 13 -2.76 3.32 -27.88
CA GLU A 13 -2.78 2.19 -28.79
C GLU A 13 -1.52 2.12 -29.66
N ASP A 14 -0.96 3.28 -30.04
CA ASP A 14 0.29 3.37 -30.78
C ASP A 14 1.48 2.88 -29.91
N ASP A 15 1.53 3.25 -28.63
CA ASP A 15 2.52 2.75 -27.66
C ASP A 15 2.41 1.23 -27.46
N CYS A 16 1.18 0.71 -27.31
CA CYS A 16 0.94 -0.73 -27.22
C CYS A 16 1.37 -1.48 -28.49
N ARG A 17 1.08 -0.91 -29.68
CA ARG A 17 1.50 -1.48 -30.97
C ARG A 17 3.03 -1.46 -31.11
N LEU A 18 3.69 -0.38 -30.73
CA LEU A 18 5.15 -0.29 -30.75
C LEU A 18 5.79 -1.35 -29.85
N LEU A 19 5.43 -1.37 -28.57
CA LEU A 19 6.00 -2.34 -27.61
C LEU A 19 5.68 -3.78 -28.00
N GLY A 20 4.47 -4.03 -28.50
CA GLY A 20 4.08 -5.35 -28.99
C GLY A 20 4.88 -5.80 -30.22
N ASN A 21 5.13 -4.90 -31.18
CA ASN A 21 5.96 -5.20 -32.35
C ASN A 21 7.42 -5.50 -31.97
N LEU A 22 7.99 -4.71 -31.06
CA LEU A 22 9.36 -4.94 -30.58
C LEU A 22 9.46 -6.28 -29.83
N LEU A 23 8.46 -6.62 -29.01
CA LEU A 23 8.41 -7.94 -28.37
C LEU A 23 8.29 -9.06 -29.41
N ASN A 24 7.48 -8.89 -30.46
CA ASN A 24 7.39 -9.86 -31.55
C ASN A 24 8.74 -10.07 -32.24
N ASP A 25 9.50 -9.01 -32.50
CA ASP A 25 10.82 -9.10 -33.11
C ASP A 25 11.80 -9.88 -32.22
N VAL A 26 11.75 -9.67 -30.90
CA VAL A 26 12.53 -10.44 -29.92
C VAL A 26 12.11 -11.92 -29.94
N LEU A 27 10.81 -12.21 -29.84
CA LEU A 27 10.29 -13.58 -29.82
C LEU A 27 10.59 -14.34 -31.12
N GLN A 28 10.52 -13.65 -32.26
CA GLN A 28 10.86 -14.19 -33.57
C GLN A 28 12.32 -14.63 -33.65
N ARG A 29 13.24 -13.89 -32.99
CA ARG A 29 14.67 -14.23 -32.93
C ARG A 29 14.96 -15.35 -31.93
N GLU A 30 14.35 -15.30 -30.76
CA GLU A 30 14.68 -16.19 -29.63
C GLU A 30 13.96 -17.55 -29.68
N VAL A 31 12.69 -17.59 -30.13
CA VAL A 31 11.85 -18.81 -30.10
C VAL A 31 11.50 -19.31 -31.51
N GLY A 32 11.62 -18.44 -32.52
CA GLY A 32 11.51 -18.80 -33.93
C GLY A 32 10.09 -18.75 -34.54
N PRO A 33 9.98 -18.87 -35.87
CA PRO A 33 8.75 -18.58 -36.63
C PRO A 33 7.59 -19.55 -36.33
N LYS A 34 7.89 -20.83 -36.05
CA LYS A 34 6.86 -21.84 -35.79
C LYS A 34 6.08 -21.55 -34.51
N PHE A 35 6.76 -21.06 -33.47
CA PHE A 35 6.11 -20.66 -32.23
C PHE A 35 5.31 -19.38 -32.42
N MET A 36 5.84 -18.41 -33.18
CA MET A 36 5.13 -17.17 -33.50
C MET A 36 3.81 -17.40 -34.23
N GLU A 37 3.75 -18.35 -35.16
CA GLU A 37 2.50 -18.75 -35.81
C GLU A 37 1.46 -19.26 -34.80
N LYS A 38 1.89 -20.07 -33.83
CA LYS A 38 1.01 -20.58 -32.76
C LYS A 38 0.54 -19.45 -31.84
N LEU A 39 1.45 -18.55 -31.43
CA LEU A 39 1.13 -17.41 -30.58
C LEU A 39 0.08 -16.51 -31.26
N GLU A 40 0.31 -16.17 -32.51
CA GLU A 40 -0.58 -15.27 -33.26
C GLU A 40 -1.93 -15.94 -33.55
N LYS A 41 -1.94 -17.23 -33.92
CA LYS A 41 -3.18 -18.01 -34.06
C LYS A 41 -4.00 -18.00 -32.78
N THR A 42 -3.36 -18.22 -31.64
CA THR A 42 -4.00 -18.22 -30.31
C THR A 42 -4.61 -16.84 -30.01
N ARG A 43 -3.85 -15.77 -30.25
CA ARG A 43 -4.29 -14.38 -30.05
C ARG A 43 -5.48 -14.02 -30.94
N ILE A 44 -5.43 -14.38 -32.23
CA ILE A 44 -6.50 -14.10 -33.20
C ILE A 44 -7.77 -14.84 -32.83
N LEU A 45 -7.69 -16.12 -32.43
CA LEU A 45 -8.86 -16.89 -31.99
C LEU A 45 -9.51 -16.24 -30.76
N ALA A 46 -8.71 -15.87 -29.76
CA ALA A 46 -9.19 -15.20 -28.56
C ALA A 46 -9.84 -13.83 -28.87
N GLN A 47 -9.18 -13.00 -29.68
CA GLN A 47 -9.71 -11.71 -30.11
C GLN A 47 -11.01 -11.86 -30.90
N SER A 48 -11.07 -12.83 -31.81
CA SER A 48 -12.24 -13.08 -32.64
C SER A 48 -13.42 -13.53 -31.81
N ALA A 49 -13.21 -14.46 -30.86
CA ALA A 49 -14.24 -14.88 -29.91
C ALA A 49 -14.78 -13.68 -29.10
N CYS A 50 -13.89 -12.84 -28.58
CA CYS A 50 -14.25 -11.63 -27.85
C CYS A 50 -15.10 -10.68 -28.71
N ASN A 51 -14.69 -10.44 -29.96
CA ASN A 51 -15.42 -9.55 -30.87
C ASN A 51 -16.82 -10.09 -31.19
N MET A 52 -16.96 -11.40 -31.42
CA MET A 52 -18.26 -12.03 -31.67
C MET A 52 -19.18 -11.91 -30.46
N ARG A 53 -18.65 -12.13 -29.25
CA ARG A 53 -19.40 -11.98 -27.99
C ARG A 53 -19.85 -10.53 -27.77
N MET A 54 -18.97 -9.56 -27.99
CA MET A 54 -19.31 -8.13 -27.92
C MET A 54 -20.34 -7.69 -28.97
N ALA A 55 -20.41 -8.40 -30.10
CA ALA A 55 -21.43 -8.21 -31.13
C ALA A 55 -22.75 -8.97 -30.85
N GLY A 56 -22.83 -9.74 -29.76
CA GLY A 56 -24.00 -10.55 -29.40
C GLY A 56 -24.14 -11.86 -30.19
N ILE A 57 -23.08 -12.31 -30.87
CA ILE A 57 -23.05 -13.53 -31.69
C ILE A 57 -22.46 -14.69 -30.85
N GLU A 58 -23.23 -15.16 -29.88
CA GLU A 58 -22.81 -16.13 -28.86
C GLU A 58 -22.34 -17.48 -29.42
N ASP A 59 -23.10 -18.09 -30.33
CA ASP A 59 -22.77 -19.42 -30.89
C ASP A 59 -21.41 -19.44 -31.61
N THR A 60 -21.08 -18.35 -32.31
CA THR A 60 -19.80 -18.22 -33.02
C THR A 60 -18.64 -17.98 -32.05
N ALA A 61 -18.87 -17.18 -31.00
CA ALA A 61 -17.88 -16.97 -29.95
C ALA A 61 -17.54 -18.29 -29.24
N GLU A 62 -18.56 -19.08 -28.87
CA GLU A 62 -18.37 -20.38 -28.22
C GLU A 62 -17.65 -21.39 -29.12
N LEU A 63 -17.93 -21.39 -30.44
CA LEU A 63 -17.21 -22.21 -31.39
C LEU A 63 -15.71 -21.85 -31.46
N LEU A 64 -15.39 -20.56 -31.51
CA LEU A 64 -14.01 -20.08 -31.55
C LEU A 64 -13.26 -20.38 -30.24
N GLU A 65 -13.93 -20.26 -29.09
CA GLU A 65 -13.38 -20.65 -27.79
C GLU A 65 -13.09 -22.16 -27.73
N LYS A 66 -14.01 -23.00 -28.24
CA LYS A 66 -13.76 -24.45 -28.34
C LYS A 66 -12.58 -24.78 -29.25
N GLN A 67 -12.42 -24.06 -30.36
CA GLN A 67 -11.26 -24.20 -31.24
C GLN A 67 -9.97 -23.80 -30.52
N LEU A 68 -9.98 -22.67 -29.80
CA LEU A 68 -8.85 -22.20 -29.00
C LEU A 68 -8.45 -23.23 -27.92
N ALA A 69 -9.42 -23.78 -27.17
CA ALA A 69 -9.17 -24.83 -26.18
C ALA A 69 -8.51 -26.06 -26.81
N ALA A 70 -9.00 -26.50 -27.98
CA ALA A 70 -8.45 -27.65 -28.70
C ALA A 70 -7.04 -27.41 -29.26
N GLU A 71 -6.66 -26.16 -29.55
CA GLU A 71 -5.29 -25.81 -29.93
C GLU A 71 -4.36 -25.82 -28.72
N LEU A 72 -4.79 -25.24 -27.60
CA LEU A 72 -4.03 -25.23 -26.34
C LEU A 72 -3.79 -26.64 -25.80
N SER A 73 -4.79 -27.53 -25.89
CA SER A 73 -4.66 -28.91 -25.42
C SER A 73 -3.63 -29.74 -26.20
N LYS A 74 -3.27 -29.33 -27.43
CA LYS A 74 -2.26 -30.01 -28.25
C LYS A 74 -0.84 -29.49 -27.99
N MET A 75 -0.68 -28.39 -27.26
CA MET A 75 0.63 -27.79 -27.00
C MET A 75 1.48 -28.67 -26.08
N THR A 76 2.77 -28.74 -26.38
CA THR A 76 3.76 -29.32 -25.47
C THR A 76 3.92 -28.43 -24.24
N LEU A 77 4.54 -28.97 -23.19
CA LEU A 77 4.77 -28.19 -21.97
C LEU A 77 5.71 -26.99 -22.19
N GLU A 78 6.73 -27.15 -23.03
CA GLU A 78 7.66 -26.07 -23.38
C GLU A 78 6.96 -24.97 -24.18
N GLU A 79 6.05 -25.34 -25.09
CA GLU A 79 5.22 -24.40 -25.84
C GLU A 79 4.24 -23.66 -24.92
N ALA A 80 3.57 -24.37 -24.01
CA ALA A 80 2.67 -23.80 -23.02
C ALA A 80 3.40 -22.80 -22.11
N GLN A 81 4.59 -23.15 -21.61
CA GLN A 81 5.39 -22.26 -20.78
C GLN A 81 5.82 -21.01 -21.55
N SER A 82 6.30 -21.17 -22.79
CA SER A 82 6.73 -20.05 -23.64
C SER A 82 5.55 -19.12 -23.98
N LEU A 83 4.36 -19.69 -24.21
CA LEU A 83 3.14 -18.93 -24.47
C LEU A 83 2.67 -18.16 -23.23
N ALA A 84 2.70 -18.79 -22.05
CA ALA A 84 2.40 -18.12 -20.79
C ALA A 84 3.35 -16.95 -20.52
N ARG A 85 4.66 -17.10 -20.79
CA ARG A 85 5.63 -16.02 -20.64
C ARG A 85 5.37 -14.88 -21.62
N ALA A 86 5.13 -15.21 -22.89
CA ALA A 86 4.88 -14.21 -23.91
C ALA A 86 3.64 -13.35 -23.56
N PHE A 87 2.52 -13.99 -23.21
CA PHE A 87 1.31 -13.27 -22.79
C PHE A 87 1.49 -12.49 -21.47
N SER A 88 2.27 -13.00 -20.52
CA SER A 88 2.66 -12.27 -19.30
C SER A 88 3.38 -10.96 -19.66
N HIS A 89 4.37 -11.02 -20.55
CA HIS A 89 5.09 -9.83 -21.01
C HIS A 89 4.18 -8.86 -21.78
N TYR A 90 3.30 -9.34 -22.66
CA TYR A 90 2.31 -8.48 -23.32
C TYR A 90 1.44 -7.69 -22.34
N LEU A 91 0.95 -8.35 -21.29
CA LEU A 91 0.14 -7.71 -20.24
C LEU A 91 0.96 -6.68 -19.44
N ASN A 92 2.22 -6.99 -19.14
CA ASN A 92 3.14 -6.07 -18.46
C ASN A 92 3.46 -4.83 -19.31
N LEU A 93 3.77 -5.02 -20.60
CA LEU A 93 4.05 -3.93 -21.55
C LEU A 93 2.82 -3.04 -21.77
N THR A 94 1.63 -3.64 -21.85
CA THR A 94 0.36 -2.89 -21.87
C THR A 94 0.21 -2.03 -20.62
N GLY A 95 0.64 -2.54 -19.46
CA GLY A 95 0.67 -1.77 -18.21
C GLY A 95 1.67 -0.62 -18.21
N ILE A 96 2.83 -0.78 -18.85
CA ILE A 96 3.82 0.28 -19.05
C ILE A 96 3.29 1.36 -19.98
N ALA A 97 2.72 0.98 -21.14
CA ALA A 97 2.09 1.90 -22.08
C ALA A 97 0.95 2.71 -21.42
N GLU A 98 0.12 2.07 -20.59
CA GLU A 98 -0.94 2.74 -19.84
C GLU A 98 -0.38 3.78 -18.87
N THR A 99 0.72 3.42 -18.20
CA THR A 99 1.41 4.29 -17.23
C THR A 99 2.00 5.50 -17.94
N HIS A 100 2.69 5.30 -19.07
CA HIS A 100 3.19 6.37 -19.93
C HIS A 100 2.07 7.28 -20.44
N HIS A 101 0.99 6.70 -20.97
CA HIS A 101 -0.16 7.44 -21.48
C HIS A 101 -0.83 8.32 -20.40
N ARG A 102 -0.94 7.83 -19.16
CA ARG A 102 -1.47 8.62 -18.04
C ARG A 102 -0.59 9.85 -17.75
N VAL A 103 0.73 9.71 -17.80
CA VAL A 103 1.67 10.81 -17.57
C VAL A 103 1.58 11.85 -18.68
N THR A 104 1.54 11.43 -19.94
CA THR A 104 1.45 12.36 -21.09
C THR A 104 0.12 13.11 -21.12
N LYS A 105 -1.00 12.45 -20.83
CA LYS A 105 -2.32 13.11 -20.72
C LYS A 105 -2.37 14.12 -19.57
N SER A 106 -1.69 13.84 -18.46
CA SER A 106 -1.59 14.81 -17.35
C SER A 106 -0.84 16.08 -17.75
N ARG A 107 0.11 16.00 -18.70
CA ARG A 107 0.93 17.12 -19.16
C ARG A 107 0.24 17.99 -20.23
N SER A 108 -0.64 17.41 -21.06
CA SER A 108 -1.30 18.13 -22.16
C SER A 108 -2.61 18.82 -21.77
N SER A 109 -3.18 18.51 -20.60
CA SER A 109 -4.42 19.12 -20.12
C SER A 109 -4.16 20.48 -19.44
N SER A 110 -4.66 21.57 -20.03
CA SER A 110 -4.54 22.92 -19.47
C SER A 110 -5.39 23.16 -18.20
N LYS A 111 -6.30 22.24 -17.87
CA LYS A 111 -7.06 22.20 -16.60
C LYS A 111 -7.09 20.77 -16.09
N LEU A 112 -6.33 20.48 -15.05
CA LEU A 112 -6.40 19.20 -14.35
C LEU A 112 -7.52 19.27 -13.31
N SER A 113 -8.62 18.54 -13.52
CA SER A 113 -9.68 18.42 -12.52
C SER A 113 -9.11 17.87 -11.21
N LYS A 114 -9.54 18.42 -10.06
CA LYS A 114 -9.07 18.03 -8.72
C LYS A 114 -7.56 18.28 -8.54
N SER A 115 -6.99 19.27 -9.22
CA SER A 115 -5.68 19.81 -8.86
C SER A 115 -5.79 20.69 -7.61
N CYS A 116 -4.65 21.05 -7.03
CA CYS A 116 -4.60 22.07 -5.98
C CYS A 116 -5.29 23.36 -6.45
N ASP A 117 -4.97 23.85 -7.65
CA ASP A 117 -5.55 25.10 -8.18
C ASP A 117 -7.08 25.01 -8.36
N ASP A 118 -7.58 23.92 -8.95
CA ASP A 118 -9.02 23.70 -9.14
C ASP A 118 -9.76 23.63 -7.78
N THR A 119 -9.21 22.86 -6.84
CA THR A 119 -9.81 22.66 -5.51
C THR A 119 -9.77 23.96 -4.69
N LEU A 120 -8.66 24.70 -4.71
CA LEU A 120 -8.52 25.98 -4.01
C LEU A 120 -9.46 27.03 -4.60
N HIS A 121 -9.57 27.12 -5.93
CA HIS A 121 -10.55 28.00 -6.58
C HIS A 121 -11.99 27.65 -6.21
N GLN A 122 -12.36 26.37 -6.18
CA GLN A 122 -13.69 25.93 -5.73
C GLN A 122 -13.96 26.22 -4.24
N LEU A 123 -12.93 26.15 -3.39
CA LEU A 123 -13.06 26.46 -1.97
C LEU A 123 -13.31 27.97 -1.77
N VAL A 124 -12.53 28.82 -2.43
CA VAL A 124 -12.69 30.29 -2.40
C VAL A 124 -14.05 30.72 -2.95
N GLN A 125 -14.49 30.18 -4.10
CA GLN A 125 -15.78 30.53 -4.71
C GLN A 125 -16.98 30.22 -3.82
N CYS A 126 -16.86 29.23 -2.96
CA CYS A 126 -17.93 28.79 -2.07
C CYS A 126 -17.69 29.27 -0.62
N GLY A 127 -16.92 30.35 -0.43
CA GLY A 127 -16.94 31.17 0.80
C GLY A 127 -15.89 30.84 1.86
N VAL A 128 -14.91 29.96 1.60
CA VAL A 128 -13.78 29.76 2.54
C VAL A 128 -12.82 30.94 2.38
N SER A 129 -12.46 31.59 3.49
CA SER A 129 -11.58 32.75 3.45
C SER A 129 -10.15 32.35 3.03
N PRO A 130 -9.43 33.21 2.27
CA PRO A 130 -8.03 32.95 1.93
C PRO A 130 -7.12 32.74 3.16
N ASP A 131 -7.42 33.38 4.29
CA ASP A 131 -6.65 33.22 5.54
C ASP A 131 -6.90 31.86 6.22
N GLU A 132 -8.14 31.36 6.21
CA GLU A 132 -8.47 30.01 6.70
C GLU A 132 -7.91 28.91 5.77
N LEU A 133 -7.90 29.17 4.46
CA LEU A 133 -7.17 28.34 3.49
C LEU A 133 -5.67 28.39 3.77
N TYR A 134 -5.11 29.56 4.02
CA TYR A 134 -3.69 29.75 4.31
C TYR A 134 -3.26 29.00 5.58
N ASP A 135 -3.98 29.13 6.69
CA ASP A 135 -3.71 28.38 7.92
C ASP A 135 -3.85 26.87 7.74
N THR A 136 -4.76 26.42 6.88
CA THR A 136 -4.96 25.00 6.56
C THR A 136 -3.91 24.47 5.56
N VAL A 137 -3.38 25.32 4.68
CA VAL A 137 -2.48 24.97 3.57
C VAL A 137 -1.01 25.24 3.88
N CYS A 138 -0.66 25.99 4.93
CA CYS A 138 0.72 26.38 5.28
C CYS A 138 1.66 25.26 5.78
N LYS A 139 1.51 24.05 5.24
CA LYS A 139 2.61 23.13 4.98
C LYS A 139 2.58 22.71 3.51
N GLN A 140 3.64 23.11 2.79
CA GLN A 140 4.16 22.63 1.50
C GLN A 140 4.09 23.64 0.34
N HIS A 141 5.20 23.73 -0.37
CA HIS A 141 5.39 24.45 -1.63
C HIS A 141 6.11 23.48 -2.60
N LEU A 142 5.75 23.56 -3.87
CA LEU A 142 6.22 22.76 -5.01
C LEU A 142 6.64 23.73 -6.12
N LEU A 143 7.62 23.37 -6.96
CA LEU A 143 7.78 23.91 -8.32
C LEU A 143 8.45 22.90 -9.27
N GLU A 144 8.11 23.05 -10.55
CA GLU A 144 8.24 22.14 -11.71
C GLU A 144 9.51 22.37 -12.55
N TYR A 145 9.85 21.42 -13.45
CA TYR A 145 10.57 21.72 -14.71
C TYR A 145 10.27 20.73 -15.86
N ASN A 146 10.33 21.26 -17.09
CA ASN A 146 9.88 20.73 -18.39
C ASN A 146 10.81 19.70 -19.07
N ASP A 147 10.21 18.86 -19.93
CA ASP A 147 10.86 17.97 -20.91
C ASP A 147 11.08 18.66 -22.28
N ARG A 148 12.09 18.16 -23.00
CA ARG A 148 12.69 18.69 -24.23
C ARG A 148 12.00 18.17 -25.52
N PRO A 149 11.64 19.05 -26.49
CA PRO A 149 10.98 18.67 -27.74
C PRO A 149 11.95 18.47 -28.95
N ASP A 150 13.23 18.21 -28.73
CA ASP A 150 14.27 18.12 -29.78
C ASP A 150 15.02 16.78 -29.72
N LEU A 151 14.46 15.74 -30.36
CA LEU A 151 15.18 14.49 -30.66
C LEU A 151 15.28 14.35 -32.18
N GLY A 152 16.49 14.12 -32.68
CA GLY A 152 16.73 13.82 -34.10
C GLY A 152 16.37 12.37 -34.44
N ASP A 153 16.34 12.04 -35.74
CA ASP A 153 16.02 10.68 -36.20
C ASP A 153 17.06 9.64 -35.71
N GLU A 154 18.34 10.01 -35.61
CA GLU A 154 19.42 9.15 -35.08
C GLU A 154 19.22 8.83 -33.58
N ASP A 155 18.84 9.82 -32.76
CA ASP A 155 18.55 9.60 -31.34
C ASP A 155 17.35 8.65 -31.16
N ARG A 156 16.39 8.72 -32.09
CA ARG A 156 15.19 7.89 -32.09
C ARG A 156 15.53 6.44 -32.43
N GLU A 157 16.42 6.20 -33.38
CA GLU A 157 16.94 4.86 -33.69
C GLU A 157 17.73 4.28 -32.50
N MET A 158 18.60 5.06 -31.87
CA MET A 158 19.34 4.62 -30.67
C MET A 158 18.41 4.23 -29.51
N LEU A 159 17.36 5.02 -29.26
CA LEU A 159 16.38 4.70 -28.22
C LEU A 159 15.58 3.43 -28.53
N ILE A 160 15.29 3.15 -29.80
CA ILE A 160 14.64 1.90 -30.22
C ILE A 160 15.58 0.71 -29.98
N GLU A 161 16.87 0.83 -30.32
CA GLU A 161 17.86 -0.22 -30.07
C GLU A 161 18.02 -0.52 -28.56
N ASP A 162 18.08 0.52 -27.73
CA ASP A 162 18.13 0.37 -26.27
C ASP A 162 16.85 -0.30 -25.74
N LEU A 163 15.68 0.07 -26.25
CA LEU A 163 14.41 -0.56 -25.87
C LEU A 163 14.36 -2.04 -26.27
N VAL A 164 14.89 -2.41 -27.44
CA VAL A 164 15.01 -3.82 -27.85
C VAL A 164 15.96 -4.57 -26.91
N ARG A 165 17.08 -3.95 -26.51
CA ARG A 165 18.04 -4.55 -25.56
C ARG A 165 17.40 -4.84 -24.20
N GLU A 166 16.64 -3.89 -23.67
CA GLU A 166 15.89 -4.05 -22.42
C GLU A 166 14.81 -5.14 -22.54
N LEU A 167 14.04 -5.16 -23.63
CA LEU A 167 13.03 -6.21 -23.88
C LEU A 167 13.66 -7.60 -23.99
N SER A 168 14.83 -7.70 -24.62
CA SER A 168 15.59 -8.95 -24.73
C SER A 168 16.09 -9.41 -23.37
N SER A 169 16.59 -8.48 -22.55
CA SER A 169 17.01 -8.76 -21.16
C SER A 169 15.85 -9.25 -20.30
N ILE A 170 14.68 -8.59 -20.37
CA ILE A 170 13.47 -8.98 -19.64
C ILE A 170 13.00 -10.38 -20.07
N TRP A 171 13.04 -10.70 -21.37
CA TRP A 171 12.69 -12.03 -21.89
C TRP A 171 13.67 -13.13 -21.47
N GLN A 172 14.96 -12.82 -21.35
CA GLN A 172 15.96 -13.81 -20.93
C GLN A 172 16.01 -14.00 -19.40
N THR A 173 15.42 -13.07 -18.64
CA THR A 173 15.37 -13.14 -17.18
C THR A 173 14.27 -14.08 -16.70
N ASP A 174 14.59 -14.89 -15.68
CA ASP A 174 13.60 -15.75 -15.03
C ASP A 174 12.59 -14.91 -14.24
N GLU A 175 11.31 -14.98 -14.62
CA GLU A 175 10.21 -14.27 -13.96
C GLU A 175 9.83 -14.90 -12.61
N LEU A 176 10.22 -16.17 -12.37
CA LEU A 176 9.82 -16.89 -11.18
C LEU A 176 10.82 -16.71 -10.05
N ARG A 177 10.29 -16.34 -8.88
CA ARG A 177 11.04 -16.43 -7.63
C ARG A 177 11.17 -17.89 -7.23
N ARG A 178 12.37 -18.45 -7.39
CA ARG A 178 12.69 -19.84 -7.00
C ARG A 178 12.73 -20.04 -5.48
N HIS A 179 12.96 -18.97 -4.72
CA HIS A 179 13.00 -19.02 -3.26
C HIS A 179 11.97 -18.07 -2.65
N LYS A 180 11.41 -18.50 -1.52
CA LYS A 180 10.49 -17.69 -0.73
C LYS A 180 11.24 -16.47 -0.18
N PRO A 181 10.74 -15.24 -0.40
CA PRO A 181 11.42 -14.04 0.08
C PRO A 181 11.40 -13.99 1.60
N THR A 182 12.50 -13.51 2.19
CA THR A 182 12.55 -13.19 3.62
C THR A 182 11.88 -11.84 3.89
N PRO A 183 11.47 -11.52 5.13
CA PRO A 183 11.01 -10.19 5.49
C PRO A 183 12.02 -9.07 5.16
N VAL A 184 13.32 -9.38 5.22
CA VAL A 184 14.40 -8.46 4.86
C VAL A 184 14.42 -8.18 3.35
N ASP A 185 14.19 -9.19 2.51
CA ASP A 185 14.08 -9.01 1.05
C ASP A 185 12.88 -8.13 0.70
N GLU A 186 11.74 -8.34 1.38
CA GLU A 186 10.54 -7.51 1.21
C GLU A 186 10.80 -6.06 1.62
N ALA A 187 11.46 -5.84 2.76
CA ALA A 187 11.86 -4.51 3.22
C ALA A 187 12.82 -3.84 2.22
N ARG A 188 13.85 -4.55 1.75
CA ARG A 188 14.81 -4.04 0.76
C ARG A 188 14.14 -3.71 -0.57
N ALA A 189 13.20 -4.52 -1.03
CA ALA A 189 12.41 -4.24 -2.23
C ALA A 189 11.52 -3.00 -2.06
N GLY A 190 10.93 -2.81 -0.88
CA GLY A 190 10.21 -1.59 -0.51
C GLY A 190 11.13 -0.36 -0.53
N HIS A 191 12.33 -0.47 0.06
CA HIS A 191 13.33 0.58 0.05
C HIS A 191 13.76 0.97 -1.36
N LYS A 192 14.07 0.03 -2.25
CA LYS A 192 14.46 0.34 -3.64
C LYS A 192 13.40 1.20 -4.36
N ARG A 193 12.12 0.87 -4.19
CA ARG A 193 11.01 1.66 -4.78
C ARG A 193 10.90 3.05 -4.16
N CYS A 194 11.13 3.17 -2.86
CA CYS A 194 11.16 4.46 -2.18
C CYS A 194 12.39 5.30 -2.57
N ILE A 195 13.56 4.67 -2.73
CA ILE A 195 14.83 5.33 -3.07
C ILE A 195 14.82 5.86 -4.51
N SER A 196 14.22 5.13 -5.47
CA SER A 196 14.01 5.65 -6.84
C SER A 196 13.17 6.94 -6.86
N PHE A 197 12.40 7.21 -5.80
CA PHE A 197 11.63 8.43 -5.63
C PHE A 197 12.35 9.44 -4.70
N MET A 198 12.97 8.99 -3.61
CA MET A 198 13.37 9.86 -2.50
C MET A 198 14.56 9.30 -1.68
N ALA A 199 15.69 10.01 -1.76
CA ALA A 199 16.50 10.42 -0.60
C ALA A 199 17.44 9.42 0.12
N MET A 200 18.50 8.94 -0.54
CA MET A 200 19.77 8.73 0.20
C MET A 200 20.98 9.11 -0.65
N ASP A 201 21.03 8.62 -1.88
CA ASP A 201 22.10 8.97 -2.83
C ASP A 201 22.00 10.44 -3.28
N LEU A 202 20.77 10.93 -3.46
CA LEU A 202 20.48 12.35 -3.61
C LEU A 202 20.76 13.14 -2.35
N TYR A 203 20.72 12.56 -1.14
CA TYR A 203 20.91 13.32 0.08
C TYR A 203 22.39 13.73 0.24
N MET A 204 23.31 12.79 0.02
CA MET A 204 24.75 13.08 0.03
C MET A 204 25.18 13.87 -1.21
N ARG A 205 24.73 13.50 -2.42
CA ARG A 205 25.02 14.30 -3.64
C ARG A 205 24.44 15.70 -3.58
N GLU A 206 23.24 15.91 -3.05
CA GLU A 206 22.68 17.25 -2.90
C GLU A 206 23.41 18.04 -1.83
N VAL A 207 23.87 17.42 -0.75
CA VAL A 207 24.74 18.07 0.24
C VAL A 207 26.08 18.47 -0.40
N ASP A 208 26.70 17.62 -1.22
CA ASP A 208 27.92 17.94 -1.96
C ASP A 208 27.72 19.02 -3.02
N ASN A 209 26.59 18.99 -3.74
CA ASN A 209 26.23 20.03 -4.70
C ASN A 209 25.87 21.35 -4.00
N LEU A 210 25.17 21.29 -2.85
CA LEU A 210 24.91 22.44 -1.98
C LEU A 210 26.21 23.01 -1.42
N ARG A 211 27.23 22.19 -1.15
CA ARG A 211 28.56 22.67 -0.75
C ARG A 211 29.17 23.55 -1.83
N PHE A 212 29.04 23.15 -3.11
CA PHE A 212 29.49 23.95 -4.25
C PHE A 212 28.62 25.21 -4.46
N GLU A 213 27.29 25.09 -4.44
CA GLU A 213 26.36 26.22 -4.67
C GLU A 213 26.29 27.23 -3.51
N LEU A 214 26.53 26.79 -2.27
CA LEU A 214 26.57 27.63 -1.07
C LEU A 214 27.97 28.15 -0.74
N SER A 215 28.92 28.06 -1.68
CA SER A 215 30.24 28.71 -1.65
C SER A 215 30.11 30.24 -1.72
N MET A 216 29.38 30.81 -0.79
CA MET A 216 28.99 32.21 -0.75
C MET A 216 29.96 32.97 0.15
N ASN A 217 30.47 34.10 -0.37
CA ASN A 217 31.39 34.97 0.36
C ASN A 217 30.69 35.89 1.38
N HIS A 218 29.37 35.84 1.48
CA HIS A 218 28.56 36.68 2.36
C HIS A 218 27.65 35.83 3.25
N CYS A 219 27.74 36.02 4.57
CA CYS A 219 26.93 35.34 5.57
C CYS A 219 26.52 36.29 6.71
N SER A 220 25.49 35.91 7.48
CA SER A 220 25.06 36.70 8.63
C SER A 220 26.13 36.71 9.73
N ALA A 221 26.16 37.76 10.55
CA ALA A 221 27.08 37.85 11.70
C ALA A 221 26.87 36.75 12.75
N LYS A 222 25.72 36.06 12.72
CA LYS A 222 25.43 34.90 13.57
C LYS A 222 26.03 33.62 12.98
N LEU A 223 25.89 33.41 11.67
CA LEU A 223 26.46 32.26 10.97
C LEU A 223 27.99 32.30 10.96
N SER A 224 28.57 33.50 10.77
CA SER A 224 30.02 33.72 10.86
C SER A 224 30.59 33.38 12.25
N ARG A 225 29.88 33.76 13.33
CA ARG A 225 30.27 33.40 14.71
C ARG A 225 30.20 31.90 14.95
N LEU A 226 29.11 31.25 14.52
CA LEU A 226 28.94 29.80 14.66
C LEU A 226 30.03 29.02 13.88
N ALA A 227 30.38 29.47 12.68
CA ALA A 227 31.47 28.88 11.90
C ALA A 227 32.83 29.04 12.59
N HIS A 228 33.10 30.19 13.21
CA HIS A 228 34.32 30.39 14.02
C HIS A 228 34.33 29.47 15.26
N GLU A 229 33.20 29.32 15.96
CA GLU A 229 33.10 28.42 17.12
C GLU A 229 33.34 26.95 16.76
N ILE A 230 32.91 26.50 15.58
CA ILE A 230 33.14 25.13 15.09
C ILE A 230 34.63 24.93 14.75
N LEU A 231 35.23 25.86 14.02
CA LEU A 231 36.66 25.79 13.68
C LEU A 231 37.58 25.89 14.91
N GLU A 232 37.16 26.58 15.96
CA GLU A 232 37.90 26.58 17.23
C GLU A 232 37.80 25.24 17.97
N LYS A 233 36.65 24.55 17.89
CA LYS A 233 36.47 23.20 18.44
C LYS A 233 37.30 22.15 17.71
N GLU A 234 37.32 22.17 16.38
CA GLU A 234 38.17 21.26 15.59
C GLU A 234 39.67 21.47 15.88
N LYS A 235 40.12 22.73 15.99
CA LYS A 235 41.50 23.05 16.41
C LYS A 235 41.88 22.63 17.84
N LEU A 236 40.89 22.32 18.69
CA LEU A 236 41.11 21.79 20.03
C LEU A 236 41.20 20.26 19.99
N GLU A 237 40.44 19.60 19.12
CA GLU A 237 40.51 18.15 18.88
C GLU A 237 41.83 17.75 18.17
N ASP A 238 42.26 18.49 17.14
CA ASP A 238 43.56 18.29 16.47
C ASP A 238 44.78 18.43 17.41
N ARG A 239 44.67 19.28 18.43
CA ARG A 239 45.74 19.44 19.43
C ARG A 239 45.88 18.25 20.37
N HIS A 240 44.84 17.45 20.52
CA HIS A 240 44.88 16.20 21.27
C HIS A 240 45.47 15.04 20.46
N GLU A 241 45.35 15.05 19.12
CA GLU A 241 45.97 14.04 18.23
C GLU A 241 47.42 14.39 17.82
N SER A 242 47.81 15.67 17.86
CA SER A 242 49.15 16.16 17.47
C SER A 242 50.32 15.71 18.37
N TRP A 243 50.13 14.84 19.37
CA TRP A 243 51.24 14.23 20.12
C TRP A 243 51.77 12.93 19.49
N SER A 244 51.22 12.50 18.36
CA SER A 244 51.70 11.31 17.66
C SER A 244 51.49 11.40 16.15
N GLN A 245 52.30 12.20 15.44
CA GLN A 245 52.92 11.86 14.14
C GLN A 245 53.51 13.10 13.45
N GLN A 246 54.64 12.88 12.80
CA GLN A 246 55.46 13.86 12.10
C GLN A 246 55.56 13.40 10.65
N SER A 247 54.95 14.08 9.66
CA SER A 247 55.58 14.32 8.34
C SER A 247 54.75 15.23 7.40
N ASP A 248 55.54 16.01 6.64
CA ASP A 248 55.36 16.55 5.28
C ASP A 248 54.21 17.52 4.95
N ARG A 249 54.53 18.81 5.13
CA ARG A 249 53.80 19.97 4.59
C ARG A 249 54.11 20.19 3.11
N VAL A 250 53.09 20.20 2.26
CA VAL A 250 53.11 20.89 0.95
C VAL A 250 52.43 22.24 1.09
N GLN A 251 53.16 23.31 0.75
CA GLN A 251 52.71 24.71 0.80
C GLN A 251 51.74 25.05 -0.34
N PHE A 252 50.62 25.71 -0.03
CA PHE A 252 49.90 26.57 -0.97
C PHE A 252 49.93 28.03 -0.50
N ASN A 253 50.30 28.92 -1.43
CA ASN A 253 50.62 30.33 -1.23
C ASN A 253 49.39 31.21 -0.93
N HIS A 254 49.64 32.26 -0.15
CA HIS A 254 48.71 33.31 0.31
C HIS A 254 48.20 34.27 -0.78
N ALA A 255 46.97 34.79 -0.57
CA ALA A 255 46.48 36.09 -1.04
C ALA A 255 45.99 36.92 0.19
N PRO A 256 45.99 38.28 0.13
CA PRO A 256 45.86 39.15 1.32
C PRO A 256 44.41 39.33 1.80
N PRO A 257 44.19 39.75 3.07
CA PRO A 257 42.86 39.75 3.70
C PRO A 257 42.06 41.04 3.41
N LEU A 258 40.74 40.90 3.23
CA LEU A 258 39.74 41.96 3.35
C LEU A 258 38.56 41.48 4.22
N PRO A 259 37.88 42.39 4.95
CA PRO A 259 37.05 42.03 6.10
C PRO A 259 35.62 41.68 5.68
N GLN A 260 35.32 40.38 5.61
CA GLN A 260 34.00 39.67 5.65
C GLN A 260 34.12 38.40 4.79
N GLN A 261 34.97 37.46 5.20
CA GLN A 261 35.07 36.14 4.58
C GLN A 261 34.85 35.07 5.64
N LEU A 262 34.12 34.00 5.29
CA LEU A 262 34.18 32.76 6.05
C LEU A 262 35.65 32.29 6.06
N PRO A 263 36.19 31.77 7.18
CA PRO A 263 37.55 31.25 7.20
C PRO A 263 37.71 30.11 6.18
N ALA A 264 38.90 29.97 5.61
CA ALA A 264 39.23 28.80 4.80
C ALA A 264 38.98 27.51 5.62
N GLY A 265 38.17 26.59 5.10
CA GLY A 265 37.78 25.35 5.79
C GLY A 265 36.42 25.38 6.50
N ALA A 266 35.73 26.52 6.56
CA ALA A 266 34.38 26.62 7.15
C ALA A 266 33.29 25.86 6.34
N ASP A 267 33.63 25.38 5.14
CA ASP A 267 32.83 24.54 4.25
C ASP A 267 33.00 23.03 4.50
N LEU A 268 33.90 22.64 5.41
CA LEU A 268 34.16 21.24 5.77
C LEU A 268 33.28 20.83 6.96
N PRO A 269 32.52 19.73 6.88
CA PRO A 269 31.85 19.17 8.06
C PRO A 269 32.87 18.42 8.94
N SER A 270 32.72 18.49 10.27
CA SER A 270 33.62 17.86 11.27
C SER A 270 33.71 16.32 11.21
N CYS A 271 33.14 15.70 10.18
CA CYS A 271 33.15 14.26 9.95
C CYS A 271 33.88 13.86 8.64
N ALA A 272 34.58 14.79 7.98
CA ALA A 272 35.21 14.54 6.68
C ALA A 272 36.72 14.24 6.73
N GLU A 273 37.39 14.32 7.88
CA GLU A 273 38.80 13.93 8.00
C GLU A 273 38.93 12.54 8.60
N HIS A 274 38.76 11.49 7.78
CA HIS A 274 39.39 10.18 8.03
C HIS A 274 40.01 9.71 6.72
N ASN A 275 41.32 9.90 6.61
CA ASN A 275 42.13 9.36 5.52
C ASN A 275 42.31 7.87 5.75
N ASP A 276 41.58 7.02 5.04
CA ASP A 276 42.14 5.76 4.55
C ASP A 276 41.37 5.20 3.35
N VAL A 277 42.14 4.68 2.41
CA VAL A 277 41.75 4.23 1.09
C VAL A 277 41.16 2.82 1.18
N ASP A 278 39.87 2.69 1.47
CA ASP A 278 38.96 1.62 0.98
C ASP A 278 37.60 1.67 1.71
N SER A 279 36.50 1.69 0.95
CA SER A 279 35.10 1.52 1.42
C SER A 279 34.58 2.54 2.46
N HIS A 280 34.21 3.72 1.96
CA HIS A 280 33.46 4.75 2.69
C HIS A 280 32.02 4.30 3.00
N TYR A 281 31.68 4.00 4.27
CA TYR A 281 30.40 4.19 5.00
C TYR A 281 30.51 3.39 6.32
N PRO A 282 29.85 3.77 7.43
CA PRO A 282 29.65 2.83 8.53
C PRO A 282 28.91 1.62 7.97
N ARG A 283 29.59 0.46 7.91
CA ARG A 283 28.88 -0.81 7.79
C ARG A 283 27.96 -0.89 8.99
N LEU A 284 26.65 -0.91 8.73
CA LEU A 284 25.73 -1.49 9.68
C LEU A 284 26.12 -2.98 9.71
N ASP A 285 26.89 -3.38 10.71
CA ASP A 285 27.09 -4.79 10.99
C ASP A 285 25.72 -5.36 11.35
N LEU A 286 25.07 -5.95 10.35
CA LEU A 286 23.96 -6.85 10.57
C LEU A 286 24.55 -8.05 11.31
N PRO A 287 24.16 -8.34 12.56
CA PRO A 287 24.69 -9.51 13.25
C PRO A 287 24.34 -10.75 12.40
N GLY A 288 25.39 -11.44 11.93
CA GLY A 288 25.27 -12.76 11.36
C GLY A 288 24.73 -13.75 12.41
N SER A 289 24.36 -14.95 11.96
CA SER A 289 23.67 -15.99 12.73
C SER A 289 24.45 -16.60 13.90
N GLU A 290 25.53 -15.98 14.37
CA GLU A 290 26.30 -16.41 15.54
C GLU A 290 26.63 -15.20 16.40
N PHE A 291 25.75 -14.90 17.37
CA PHE A 291 26.03 -13.90 18.39
C PHE A 291 26.84 -14.55 19.52
N MET A 292 28.10 -14.14 19.67
CA MET A 292 28.86 -14.30 20.93
C MET A 292 28.98 -12.92 21.58
N PRO A 293 28.72 -12.79 22.89
CA PRO A 293 28.75 -11.49 23.56
C PRO A 293 30.19 -10.97 23.62
N PHE A 294 30.38 -9.69 23.28
CA PHE A 294 31.64 -8.99 23.47
C PHE A 294 32.03 -9.01 24.96
N ASN A 295 33.24 -9.49 25.25
CA ASN A 295 33.85 -9.38 26.56
C ASN A 295 34.02 -7.91 26.94
N ARG A 296 33.72 -7.63 28.22
CA ARG A 296 34.04 -6.39 28.92
C ARG A 296 35.53 -6.09 28.77
N GLU A 297 35.85 -4.91 28.25
CA GLU A 297 37.05 -4.07 28.47
C GLU A 297 37.43 -3.36 27.16
N GLU A 298 36.71 -2.29 26.81
CA GLU A 298 37.25 -1.17 26.04
C GLU A 298 36.29 0.02 26.22
N GLU A 299 36.70 0.94 27.11
CA GLU A 299 36.02 2.21 27.37
C GLU A 299 36.10 3.10 26.13
N THR A 300 35.02 3.16 25.34
CA THR A 300 34.80 4.27 24.40
C THR A 300 33.82 5.26 25.03
N VAL A 301 34.37 6.43 25.35
CA VAL A 301 33.68 7.58 25.95
C VAL A 301 32.68 8.14 24.95
N PHE A 302 31.42 7.70 25.04
CA PHE A 302 30.30 8.44 24.47
C PHE A 302 29.94 9.57 25.44
N LEU A 303 30.27 10.81 25.06
CA LEU A 303 29.90 12.03 25.79
C LEU A 303 28.40 12.07 26.11
N GLU A 304 28.07 12.41 27.36
CA GLU A 304 26.72 12.44 27.93
C GLU A 304 25.71 13.26 27.10
N PRO A 305 24.47 12.77 26.90
CA PRO A 305 23.41 13.55 26.28
C PRO A 305 22.71 14.43 27.32
N SER A 306 23.24 15.62 27.57
CA SER A 306 22.49 16.66 28.30
C SER A 306 21.59 17.43 27.32
N SER A 307 20.27 17.35 27.55
CA SER A 307 19.19 18.12 26.92
C SER A 307 19.01 18.01 25.39
N SER A 308 17.99 17.27 24.94
CA SER A 308 17.25 17.49 23.68
C SER A 308 18.08 17.84 22.42
N GLN A 309 19.20 17.16 22.20
CA GLN A 309 20.03 17.32 21.02
C GLN A 309 20.26 15.95 20.41
N ILE A 310 19.71 15.74 19.21
CA ILE A 310 20.00 14.56 18.39
C ILE A 310 21.48 14.67 17.97
N PRO A 311 22.36 13.76 18.42
CA PRO A 311 23.75 13.72 17.96
C PRO A 311 23.75 13.53 16.44
N GLY A 312 24.46 14.39 15.72
CA GLY A 312 24.51 14.40 14.25
C GLY A 312 23.68 15.50 13.56
N MET A 313 22.78 16.22 14.25
CA MET A 313 22.10 17.40 13.67
C MET A 313 22.88 18.72 13.80
N ALA A 314 23.95 18.77 14.59
CA ALA A 314 24.70 20.00 14.85
C ALA A 314 25.30 20.66 13.58
N PRO A 315 25.93 19.91 12.64
CA PRO A 315 26.45 20.51 11.41
C PRO A 315 25.32 20.99 10.49
N TYR A 316 24.19 20.27 10.47
CA TYR A 316 23.04 20.64 9.66
C TYR A 316 22.31 21.86 10.22
N ARG A 317 22.36 22.18 11.52
CA ARG A 317 21.82 23.45 12.05
C ARG A 317 22.57 24.68 11.54
N VAL A 318 23.82 24.55 11.12
CA VAL A 318 24.60 25.64 10.50
C VAL A 318 24.04 25.99 9.13
N VAL A 319 23.57 25.00 8.36
CA VAL A 319 23.01 25.18 7.01
C VAL A 319 21.48 25.35 7.00
N LEU A 320 20.77 24.65 7.90
CA LEU A 320 19.31 24.67 8.09
C LEU A 320 18.85 25.84 8.98
N GLY A 321 19.75 26.40 9.78
CA GLY A 321 19.51 27.55 10.64
C GLY A 321 19.43 28.83 9.83
N ASN A 322 18.22 29.10 9.33
CA ASN A 322 17.73 30.36 8.79
C ASN A 322 17.77 30.51 7.25
N VAL A 323 16.86 29.81 6.57
CA VAL A 323 16.30 30.26 5.27
C VAL A 323 15.89 31.75 5.34
N LYS A 324 15.32 32.18 6.48
CA LYS A 324 14.99 33.59 6.78
C LYS A 324 16.20 34.54 6.84
N GLU A 325 17.39 34.08 7.22
CA GLU A 325 18.60 34.94 7.24
C GLU A 325 19.27 34.99 5.86
N LYS A 326 19.26 33.89 5.08
CA LYS A 326 19.71 33.94 3.66
C LYS A 326 18.80 34.81 2.79
N GLN A 327 17.50 34.85 3.09
CA GLN A 327 16.57 35.84 2.52
C GLN A 327 16.98 37.28 2.91
N SER A 328 17.45 37.51 4.13
CA SER A 328 17.92 38.83 4.59
C SER A 328 19.22 39.31 3.92
N CYS A 329 20.00 38.40 3.31
CA CYS A 329 21.21 38.71 2.55
C CYS A 329 20.96 38.81 1.03
N GLY A 330 19.70 38.80 0.57
CA GLY A 330 19.36 38.90 -0.86
C GLY A 330 19.48 37.59 -1.65
N SER A 331 19.66 36.45 -0.99
CA SER A 331 19.91 35.13 -1.63
C SER A 331 18.72 34.18 -1.51
N GLY A 332 17.49 34.72 -1.50
CA GLY A 332 16.25 33.93 -1.36
C GLY A 332 16.11 32.81 -2.39
N ILE A 333 16.49 33.06 -3.65
CA ILE A 333 16.41 32.07 -4.74
C ILE A 333 17.25 30.80 -4.45
N LEU A 334 18.44 30.95 -3.86
CA LEU A 334 19.29 29.81 -3.48
C LEU A 334 18.72 29.07 -2.26
N ALA A 335 18.07 29.79 -1.34
CA ALA A 335 17.47 29.20 -0.15
C ALA A 335 16.19 28.40 -0.50
N ASP A 336 15.42 28.86 -1.49
CA ASP A 336 14.17 28.23 -1.94
C ASP A 336 14.37 27.10 -2.97
N GLY A 337 15.62 26.85 -3.40
CA GLY A 337 16.02 25.73 -4.27
C GLY A 337 16.34 24.44 -3.51
N ARG A 338 17.49 23.82 -3.80
CA ARG A 338 17.92 22.51 -3.23
C ARG A 338 17.92 22.47 -1.70
N LEU A 339 18.17 23.59 -1.02
CA LEU A 339 18.15 23.68 0.43
C LEU A 339 16.74 23.48 1.01
N ALA A 340 15.72 24.10 0.40
CA ALA A 340 14.33 23.89 0.79
C ALA A 340 13.89 22.44 0.55
N ASP A 341 14.33 21.83 -0.55
CA ASP A 341 14.07 20.41 -0.83
C ASP A 341 14.73 19.49 0.19
N LEU A 342 15.97 19.78 0.60
CA LEU A 342 16.65 19.03 1.66
C LEU A 342 15.88 19.13 2.99
N ILE A 343 15.47 20.34 3.39
CA ILE A 343 14.66 20.57 4.60
C ILE A 343 13.38 19.75 4.56
N ARG A 344 12.65 19.77 3.43
CA ARG A 344 11.41 19.01 3.24
C ARG A 344 11.65 17.51 3.32
N ARG A 345 12.74 17.02 2.72
CA ARG A 345 13.13 15.59 2.77
C ARG A 345 13.44 15.16 4.20
N VAL A 346 14.21 15.93 4.97
CA VAL A 346 14.47 15.62 6.40
C VAL A 346 13.20 15.61 7.21
N ALA A 347 12.33 16.61 7.01
CA ALA A 347 11.08 16.70 7.74
C ALA A 347 10.14 15.52 7.44
N THR A 348 10.19 14.99 6.22
CA THR A 348 9.33 13.90 5.75
C THR A 348 9.88 12.52 6.12
N PHE A 349 11.17 12.26 5.83
CA PHE A 349 11.80 10.94 5.94
C PHE A 349 12.57 10.74 7.25
N LYS A 350 13.00 11.83 7.89
CA LYS A 350 13.94 11.80 9.02
C LYS A 350 15.20 10.99 8.67
N MET A 351 15.92 10.52 9.68
CA MET A 351 17.09 9.64 9.52
C MET A 351 16.73 8.16 9.40
N VAL A 352 15.43 7.82 9.44
CA VAL A 352 14.94 6.42 9.44
C VAL A 352 14.23 6.04 8.14
N LEU A 353 14.11 6.98 7.19
CA LEU A 353 13.31 6.92 5.96
C LEU A 353 11.82 6.70 6.21
N MET A 354 11.45 5.54 6.76
CA MET A 354 10.08 5.14 7.04
C MET A 354 10.01 4.56 8.44
N LYS A 355 9.04 5.02 9.22
CA LYS A 355 8.72 4.38 10.49
C LYS A 355 8.09 3.02 10.26
N LEU A 356 8.50 2.03 11.05
CA LEU A 356 7.93 0.69 11.00
C LEU A 356 6.77 0.57 11.99
N ASP A 357 5.60 0.14 11.51
CA ASP A 357 4.51 -0.27 12.40
C ASP A 357 4.70 -1.72 12.85
N LEU A 358 4.48 -1.98 14.13
CA LEU A 358 4.38 -3.32 14.67
C LEU A 358 2.94 -3.79 14.60
N ARG A 359 2.72 -5.07 14.32
CA ARG A 359 1.37 -5.65 14.27
C ARG A 359 1.37 -7.08 14.80
N GLN A 360 0.54 -7.35 15.80
CA GLN A 360 0.34 -8.67 16.40
C GLN A 360 -1.15 -8.90 16.69
N GLU A 361 -1.59 -10.14 16.88
CA GLU A 361 -2.98 -10.46 17.23
C GLU A 361 -3.25 -10.43 18.75
N SER A 362 -4.44 -9.96 19.14
CA SER A 362 -4.90 -9.84 20.54
C SER A 362 -4.77 -11.14 21.35
N GLY A 363 -5.00 -12.28 20.70
CA GLY A 363 -4.85 -13.61 21.32
C GLY A 363 -3.44 -13.87 21.86
N ARG A 364 -2.40 -13.43 21.13
CA ARG A 364 -1.00 -13.60 21.55
C ARG A 364 -0.66 -12.76 22.78
N HIS A 365 -1.25 -11.57 22.90
CA HIS A 365 -1.13 -10.75 24.11
C HIS A 365 -1.83 -11.41 25.29
N SER A 366 -3.02 -11.99 25.06
CA SER A 366 -3.76 -12.73 26.10
C SER A 366 -3.00 -13.97 26.57
N GLU A 367 -2.42 -14.75 25.67
CA GLU A 367 -1.55 -15.91 25.99
C GLU A 367 -0.30 -15.49 26.79
N THR A 368 0.26 -14.32 26.47
CA THR A 368 1.39 -13.75 27.23
C THR A 368 0.97 -13.38 28.65
N LEU A 369 -0.20 -12.76 28.80
CA LEU A 369 -0.76 -12.43 30.12
C LEU A 369 -1.17 -13.69 30.90
N ASP A 370 -1.64 -14.75 30.23
CA ASP A 370 -1.92 -16.04 30.86
C ASP A 370 -0.66 -16.64 31.49
N ALA A 371 0.45 -16.65 30.76
CA ALA A 371 1.73 -17.14 31.29
C ALA A 371 2.18 -16.34 32.52
N ILE A 372 1.99 -15.02 32.50
CA ILE A 372 2.32 -14.13 33.62
C ILE A 372 1.39 -14.39 34.82
N THR A 373 0.07 -14.47 34.61
CA THR A 373 -0.87 -14.69 35.72
C THR A 373 -0.75 -16.08 36.32
N GLN A 374 -0.42 -17.09 35.51
CA GLN A 374 -0.14 -18.43 36.00
C GLN A 374 1.15 -18.47 36.82
N TYR A 375 2.22 -17.81 36.36
CA TYR A 375 3.47 -17.70 37.14
C TYR A 375 3.27 -17.00 38.49
N LEU A 376 2.35 -16.02 38.55
CA LEU A 376 2.03 -15.28 39.78
C LEU A 376 0.97 -15.97 40.66
N ASP A 377 0.56 -17.21 40.34
CA ASP A 377 -0.51 -17.96 41.02
C ASP A 377 -1.86 -17.20 41.08
N MET A 378 -2.16 -16.40 40.06
CA MET A 378 -3.38 -15.59 39.97
C MET A 378 -4.49 -16.23 39.10
N GLY A 379 -4.20 -17.33 38.43
CA GLY A 379 -5.10 -18.03 37.50
C GLY A 379 -4.84 -17.70 36.03
N THR A 380 -5.84 -17.92 35.17
CA THR A 380 -5.73 -17.72 33.71
C THR A 380 -6.44 -16.43 33.31
N TYR A 381 -5.68 -15.44 32.81
CA TYR A 381 -6.19 -14.13 32.40
C TYR A 381 -7.30 -14.22 31.34
N SER A 382 -7.16 -15.09 30.34
CA SER A 382 -8.09 -15.22 29.21
C SER A 382 -9.48 -15.68 29.64
N GLU A 383 -9.59 -16.44 30.74
CA GLU A 383 -10.84 -16.94 31.33
C GLU A 383 -11.58 -15.88 32.17
N TRP A 384 -10.95 -14.74 32.47
CA TRP A 384 -11.59 -13.68 33.24
C TRP A 384 -12.59 -12.89 32.41
N ASP A 385 -13.60 -12.34 33.09
CA ASP A 385 -14.46 -11.32 32.51
C ASP A 385 -13.70 -10.01 32.24
N GLU A 386 -14.31 -9.14 31.44
CA GLU A 386 -13.67 -7.89 31.00
C GLU A 386 -13.33 -6.97 32.18
N ASP A 387 -14.18 -6.89 33.19
CA ASP A 387 -13.98 -5.94 34.29
C ASP A 387 -12.82 -6.38 35.18
N LYS A 388 -12.68 -7.68 35.44
CA LYS A 388 -11.52 -8.27 36.14
C LYS A 388 -10.23 -8.10 35.33
N LYS A 389 -10.29 -8.24 34.00
CA LYS A 389 -9.13 -7.93 33.11
C LYS A 389 -8.70 -6.48 33.24
N LEU A 390 -9.64 -5.54 33.15
CA LEU A 390 -9.37 -4.10 33.26
C LEU A 390 -8.81 -3.70 34.64
N GLU A 391 -9.26 -4.34 35.71
CA GLU A 391 -8.70 -4.12 37.05
C GLU A 391 -7.25 -4.61 37.14
N PHE A 392 -6.98 -5.81 36.61
CA PHE A 392 -5.65 -6.40 36.62
C PHE A 392 -4.62 -5.58 35.82
N LEU A 393 -5.00 -4.98 34.69
CA LEU A 393 -4.07 -4.27 33.80
C LEU A 393 -3.50 -2.95 34.36
N LYS A 394 -3.86 -2.56 35.59
CA LYS A 394 -3.41 -1.31 36.24
C LYS A 394 -2.07 -1.42 36.99
N ARG A 395 -1.41 -2.59 37.01
CA ARG A 395 -0.16 -2.85 37.77
C ARG A 395 1.03 -3.23 36.87
N PRO A 396 2.30 -2.98 37.26
CA PRO A 396 3.47 -3.57 36.59
C PRO A 396 3.54 -5.08 36.85
N LEU A 397 4.11 -5.87 35.92
CA LEU A 397 3.85 -7.31 35.91
C LEU A 397 5.03 -8.24 35.65
N VAL A 398 5.90 -8.01 34.66
CA VAL A 398 6.72 -9.12 34.15
C VAL A 398 7.91 -9.38 35.07
N PRO A 399 7.98 -10.55 35.72
CA PRO A 399 9.14 -10.91 36.53
C PRO A 399 10.31 -11.19 35.59
N PRO A 400 11.52 -10.63 35.82
CA PRO A 400 12.68 -10.86 34.94
C PRO A 400 13.10 -12.34 34.82
N THR A 401 12.65 -13.18 35.74
CA THR A 401 13.00 -14.60 35.88
C THR A 401 11.95 -15.55 35.29
N ILE A 402 10.91 -15.06 34.62
CA ILE A 402 9.85 -15.91 34.08
C ILE A 402 10.37 -16.75 32.90
N GLU A 403 10.27 -18.07 33.01
CA GLU A 403 10.47 -18.98 31.88
C GLU A 403 9.14 -19.16 31.14
N VAL A 404 9.13 -18.83 29.85
CA VAL A 404 7.92 -18.85 29.03
C VAL A 404 8.13 -19.66 27.76
N ALA A 405 7.03 -20.14 27.17
CA ALA A 405 7.05 -20.83 25.89
C ALA A 405 7.62 -19.93 24.77
N PRO A 406 8.19 -20.50 23.69
CA PRO A 406 8.81 -19.73 22.60
C PRO A 406 7.89 -18.67 21.98
N ASP A 407 6.61 -18.99 21.85
CA ASP A 407 5.60 -18.08 21.30
C ASP A 407 5.35 -16.85 22.20
N VAL A 408 5.33 -17.04 23.51
CA VAL A 408 5.20 -15.94 24.48
C VAL A 408 6.49 -15.14 24.55
N LYS A 409 7.64 -15.82 24.49
CA LYS A 409 8.95 -15.18 24.46
C LYS A 409 9.08 -14.21 23.27
N GLU A 410 8.61 -14.61 22.08
CA GLU A 410 8.61 -13.76 20.88
C GLU A 410 7.84 -12.45 21.09
N VAL A 411 6.71 -12.49 21.79
CA VAL A 411 5.92 -11.28 22.11
C VAL A 411 6.70 -10.36 23.06
N LEU A 412 7.29 -10.91 24.13
CA LEU A 412 8.09 -10.16 25.11
C LEU A 412 9.35 -9.55 24.46
N ASP A 413 10.08 -10.35 23.67
CA ASP A 413 11.28 -9.91 22.94
C ASP A 413 10.92 -8.80 21.94
N THR A 414 9.76 -8.86 21.28
CA THR A 414 9.27 -7.79 20.41
C THR A 414 9.06 -6.48 21.16
N PHE A 415 8.44 -6.51 22.35
CA PHE A 415 8.27 -5.30 23.17
C PHE A 415 9.59 -4.77 23.71
N ARG A 416 10.54 -5.65 24.03
CA ARG A 416 11.91 -5.27 24.42
C ARG A 416 12.61 -4.51 23.28
N VAL A 417 12.62 -5.06 22.06
CA VAL A 417 13.19 -4.38 20.88
C VAL A 417 12.46 -3.07 20.61
N ALA A 418 11.14 -3.02 20.77
CA ALA A 418 10.38 -1.78 20.64
C ALA A 418 10.79 -0.71 21.66
N ALA A 419 11.10 -1.10 22.90
CA ALA A 419 11.60 -0.21 23.94
C ALA A 419 13.02 0.29 23.64
N GLU A 420 13.90 -0.54 23.09
CA GLU A 420 15.26 -0.18 22.69
C GLU A 420 15.29 0.82 21.52
N LEU A 421 14.41 0.65 20.52
CA LEU A 421 14.35 1.51 19.33
C LEU A 421 13.54 2.79 19.54
N GLY A 422 12.44 2.71 20.29
CA GLY A 422 11.55 3.85 20.57
C GLY A 422 10.74 4.35 19.36
N ASN A 423 9.93 5.37 19.63
CA ASN A 423 8.96 5.91 18.66
C ASN A 423 9.59 6.80 17.56
N ASP A 424 10.91 7.01 17.54
CA ASP A 424 11.58 7.71 16.44
C ASP A 424 11.75 6.79 15.22
N SER A 425 12.04 5.51 15.47
CA SER A 425 12.17 4.47 14.44
C SER A 425 10.85 3.74 14.17
N LEU A 426 9.98 3.66 15.18
CA LEU A 426 8.72 2.91 15.12
C LEU A 426 7.50 3.83 15.05
N GLY A 427 6.45 3.34 14.38
CA GLY A 427 5.20 4.05 14.13
C GLY A 427 4.15 3.78 15.21
N ALA A 428 3.19 2.92 14.87
CA ALA A 428 2.13 2.44 15.75
C ALA A 428 2.32 0.95 16.07
N TYR A 429 1.71 0.52 17.18
CA TYR A 429 1.49 -0.89 17.50
C TYR A 429 0.03 -1.24 17.19
N VAL A 430 -0.20 -2.02 16.13
CA VAL A 430 -1.53 -2.42 15.66
C VAL A 430 -1.94 -3.76 16.26
N ILE A 431 -3.13 -3.82 16.85
CA ILE A 431 -3.70 -5.02 17.46
C ILE A 431 -4.73 -5.64 16.52
N SER A 432 -4.37 -6.74 15.86
CA SER A 432 -5.29 -7.49 14.99
C SER A 432 -6.32 -8.24 15.82
N MET A 433 -7.53 -8.44 15.29
CA MET A 433 -8.64 -9.08 16.01
C MET A 433 -8.92 -8.41 17.38
N ALA A 434 -8.83 -7.07 17.43
CA ALA A 434 -9.19 -6.34 18.64
C ALA A 434 -10.72 -6.37 18.81
N SER A 435 -11.17 -6.60 20.05
CA SER A 435 -12.58 -6.80 20.38
C SER A 435 -13.00 -6.11 21.69
N ASN A 436 -12.06 -5.87 22.61
CA ASN A 436 -12.35 -5.29 23.92
C ASN A 436 -11.37 -4.18 24.32
N ALA A 437 -11.71 -3.40 25.34
CA ALA A 437 -10.83 -2.35 25.87
C ALA A 437 -9.58 -2.96 26.53
N SER A 438 -9.70 -4.16 27.11
CA SER A 438 -8.59 -4.93 27.66
C SER A 438 -7.49 -5.21 26.63
N ASP A 439 -7.83 -5.38 25.35
CA ASP A 439 -6.86 -5.69 24.29
C ASP A 439 -5.87 -4.53 24.13
N VAL A 440 -6.36 -3.29 24.18
CA VAL A 440 -5.53 -2.08 24.09
C VAL A 440 -4.69 -1.91 25.34
N LEU A 441 -5.30 -2.04 26.52
CA LEU A 441 -4.58 -1.89 27.79
C LEU A 441 -3.53 -2.98 28.03
N ALA A 442 -3.74 -4.20 27.51
CA ALA A 442 -2.75 -5.26 27.55
C ALA A 442 -1.44 -4.85 26.85
N VAL A 443 -1.56 -4.24 25.67
CA VAL A 443 -0.40 -3.74 24.92
C VAL A 443 0.23 -2.53 25.61
N GLU A 444 -0.57 -1.59 26.14
CA GLU A 444 -0.03 -0.46 26.93
C GLU A 444 0.80 -0.94 28.12
N LEU A 445 0.32 -1.98 28.80
CA LEU A 445 1.01 -2.56 29.94
C LEU A 445 2.32 -3.24 29.52
N LEU A 446 2.30 -4.08 28.49
CA LEU A 446 3.51 -4.76 27.98
C LEU A 446 4.55 -3.76 27.47
N GLN A 447 4.14 -2.67 26.81
CA GLN A 447 5.03 -1.58 26.42
C GLN A 447 5.66 -0.90 27.63
N LYS A 448 4.86 -0.57 28.65
CA LYS A 448 5.35 0.08 29.87
C LYS A 448 6.37 -0.80 30.58
N ASP A 449 6.07 -2.09 30.72
CA ASP A 449 6.90 -3.04 31.43
C ASP A 449 8.25 -3.26 30.73
N ALA A 450 8.24 -3.51 29.41
CA ALA A 450 9.47 -3.67 28.62
C ALA A 450 10.36 -2.42 28.68
N ARG A 451 9.78 -1.22 28.67
CA ARG A 451 10.54 0.03 28.81
C ARG A 451 11.16 0.20 30.19
N LEU A 452 10.50 -0.26 31.26
CA LEU A 452 11.09 -0.26 32.60
C LEU A 452 12.25 -1.26 32.69
N SER A 453 12.11 -2.46 32.11
CA SER A 453 13.19 -3.45 32.07
C SER A 453 14.42 -2.92 31.33
N VAL A 454 14.23 -2.45 30.10
CA VAL A 454 15.32 -1.94 29.26
C VAL A 454 16.00 -0.72 29.89
N ALA A 455 15.23 0.21 30.47
CA ALA A 455 15.81 1.36 31.15
C ALA A 455 16.62 0.97 32.40
N GLY A 456 16.16 -0.03 33.16
CA GLY A 456 16.87 -0.57 34.31
C GLY A 456 18.18 -1.27 33.92
N GLU A 457 18.17 -2.03 32.83
CA GLU A 457 19.35 -2.74 32.32
C GLU A 457 20.39 -1.82 31.68
N LEU A 458 19.95 -0.82 30.91
CA LEU A 458 20.85 0.13 30.23
C LEU A 458 21.32 1.27 31.15
N GLY A 459 20.72 1.42 32.34
CA GLY A 459 21.02 2.53 33.25
C GLY A 459 20.65 3.92 32.71
N ARG A 460 19.87 3.99 31.61
CA ARG A 460 19.42 5.23 30.97
C ARG A 460 18.00 5.11 30.46
N PRO A 461 17.24 6.22 30.32
CA PRO A 461 15.91 6.19 29.76
C PRO A 461 15.89 5.62 28.33
N CYS A 462 14.88 4.81 28.02
CA CYS A 462 14.62 4.37 26.65
C CYS A 462 14.40 5.57 25.71
N PRO A 463 14.87 5.51 24.46
CA PRO A 463 14.62 6.57 23.49
C PRO A 463 13.13 6.70 23.17
N GLY A 464 12.72 7.94 22.83
CA GLY A 464 11.34 8.26 22.47
C GLY A 464 10.31 7.99 23.56
N GLY A 465 9.03 8.05 23.20
CA GLY A 465 7.89 7.68 24.04
C GLY A 465 7.34 6.28 23.73
N THR A 466 6.20 5.93 24.34
CA THR A 466 5.42 4.73 23.97
C THR A 466 4.94 4.82 22.52
N LEU A 467 4.77 3.67 21.88
CA LEU A 467 4.13 3.61 20.57
C LEU A 467 2.64 3.82 20.72
N ARG A 468 2.03 4.46 19.71
CA ARG A 468 0.56 4.61 19.65
C ARG A 468 -0.07 3.23 19.48
N VAL A 469 -0.96 2.84 20.39
CA VAL A 469 -1.68 1.56 20.29
C VAL A 469 -2.94 1.75 19.45
N VAL A 470 -3.10 0.90 18.43
CA VAL A 470 -4.14 1.03 17.41
C VAL A 470 -4.96 -0.27 17.35
N PRO A 471 -6.20 -0.29 17.89
CA PRO A 471 -7.09 -1.43 17.73
C PRO A 471 -7.51 -1.56 16.26
N LEU A 472 -7.42 -2.77 15.72
CA LEU A 472 -7.89 -3.12 14.38
C LEU A 472 -9.15 -3.98 14.49
N PHE A 473 -10.30 -3.38 14.15
CA PHE A 473 -11.59 -4.06 14.09
C PHE A 473 -11.79 -4.71 12.70
N GLU A 474 -11.85 -6.04 12.66
CA GLU A 474 -11.81 -6.85 11.42
C GLU A 474 -13.05 -7.68 11.14
N THR A 475 -13.91 -7.94 12.12
CA THR A 475 -15.16 -8.70 11.93
C THR A 475 -16.38 -7.77 11.99
N VAL A 476 -17.51 -8.20 11.43
CA VAL A 476 -18.74 -7.39 11.50
C VAL A 476 -19.20 -7.18 12.95
N LYS A 477 -19.01 -8.18 13.81
CA LYS A 477 -19.31 -8.05 15.24
C LYS A 477 -18.44 -6.95 15.87
N ASP A 478 -17.14 -6.99 15.63
CA ASP A 478 -16.21 -6.04 16.26
C ASP A 478 -16.40 -4.62 15.70
N LEU A 479 -16.77 -4.48 14.42
CA LEU A 479 -17.11 -3.18 13.83
C LEU A 479 -18.34 -2.55 14.49
N ARG A 480 -19.38 -3.35 14.79
CA ARG A 480 -20.59 -2.87 15.46
C ARG A 480 -20.32 -2.41 16.89
N GLU A 481 -19.39 -3.06 17.58
CA GLU A 481 -19.03 -2.73 18.96
C GLU A 481 -17.88 -1.71 19.05
N ALA A 482 -17.29 -1.30 17.92
CA ALA A 482 -16.08 -0.47 17.89
C ALA A 482 -16.22 0.83 18.69
N GLY A 483 -17.30 1.59 18.48
CA GLY A 483 -17.50 2.83 19.24
C GLY A 483 -17.79 2.59 20.72
N SER A 484 -18.51 1.52 21.08
CA SER A 484 -18.71 1.09 22.47
C SER A 484 -17.38 0.78 23.17
N VAL A 485 -16.49 0.02 22.49
CA VAL A 485 -15.15 -0.30 23.00
C VAL A 485 -14.30 0.96 23.19
N ILE A 486 -14.32 1.88 22.22
CA ILE A 486 -13.59 3.16 22.32
C ILE A 486 -14.15 4.03 23.45
N ARG A 487 -15.47 4.12 23.62
CA ARG A 487 -16.07 4.83 24.78
C ARG A 487 -15.64 4.22 26.10
N LYS A 488 -15.69 2.89 26.24
CA LYS A 488 -15.24 2.19 27.45
C LYS A 488 -13.77 2.50 27.72
N LEU A 489 -12.92 2.44 26.70
CA LEU A 489 -11.49 2.72 26.82
C LEU A 489 -11.20 4.18 27.23
N LEU A 490 -11.85 5.16 26.58
CA LEU A 490 -11.69 6.59 26.88
C LEU A 490 -12.32 7.01 28.22
N SER A 491 -13.29 6.24 28.73
CA SER A 491 -13.86 6.45 30.08
C SER A 491 -12.90 6.12 31.22
N ILE A 492 -11.78 5.45 30.93
CA ILE A 492 -10.76 5.11 31.91
C ILE A 492 -9.83 6.30 32.07
N ASP A 493 -9.88 6.97 33.22
CA ASP A 493 -9.12 8.19 33.54
C ASP A 493 -7.63 8.09 33.18
N TRP A 494 -6.99 6.95 33.51
CA TRP A 494 -5.59 6.73 33.20
C TRP A 494 -5.31 6.75 31.69
N TYR A 495 -6.18 6.09 30.90
CA TYR A 495 -5.99 5.99 29.46
C TYR A 495 -6.27 7.33 28.77
N HIS A 496 -7.34 8.03 29.18
CA HIS A 496 -7.63 9.38 28.69
C HIS A 496 -6.44 10.33 28.94
N ALA A 497 -5.94 10.37 30.18
CA ALA A 497 -4.76 11.17 30.52
C ALA A 497 -3.49 10.72 29.77
N HIS A 498 -3.32 9.42 29.54
CA HIS A 498 -2.21 8.87 28.75
C HIS A 498 -2.25 9.38 27.32
N VAL A 499 -3.40 9.30 26.64
CA VAL A 499 -3.56 9.74 25.25
C VAL A 499 -3.38 11.26 25.12
N VAL A 500 -3.91 12.04 26.06
CA VAL A 500 -3.72 13.50 26.09
C VAL A 500 -2.24 13.86 26.25
N LYS A 501 -1.54 13.22 27.20
CA LYS A 501 -0.15 13.54 27.54
C LYS A 501 0.86 13.04 26.51
N ASN A 502 0.73 11.79 26.06
CA ASN A 502 1.75 11.10 25.26
C ASN A 502 1.45 11.15 23.76
N HIS A 503 0.19 11.39 23.38
CA HIS A 503 -0.27 11.35 21.99
C HIS A 503 -1.05 12.61 21.59
N ASN A 504 -0.90 13.70 22.36
CA ASN A 504 -1.50 15.02 22.08
C ASN A 504 -3.03 14.96 21.89
N GLY A 505 -3.71 14.10 22.64
CA GLY A 505 -5.15 13.92 22.57
C GLY A 505 -5.60 13.28 21.27
N HIS A 506 -4.78 12.40 20.69
CA HIS A 506 -5.02 11.75 19.41
C HIS A 506 -5.10 10.23 19.56
N GLN A 507 -6.28 9.66 19.28
CA GLN A 507 -6.50 8.23 19.15
C GLN A 507 -6.42 7.81 17.69
N GLU A 508 -5.82 6.67 17.41
CA GLU A 508 -5.89 6.07 16.07
C GLU A 508 -6.62 4.72 16.15
N VAL A 509 -7.50 4.47 15.17
CA VAL A 509 -8.28 3.24 15.06
C VAL A 509 -8.15 2.70 13.65
N MET A 510 -7.80 1.42 13.51
CA MET A 510 -7.68 0.78 12.20
C MET A 510 -8.96 0.02 11.85
N VAL A 511 -9.40 0.15 10.60
CA VAL A 511 -10.61 -0.51 10.09
C VAL A 511 -10.27 -1.50 8.98
N GLY A 512 -10.70 -2.75 9.15
CA GLY A 512 -10.38 -3.87 8.25
C GLY A 512 -11.45 -4.11 7.18
N TYR A 513 -11.14 -3.85 5.91
CA TYR A 513 -12.08 -4.03 4.79
C TYR A 513 -12.15 -5.47 4.28
N SER A 514 -11.00 -6.07 3.96
CA SER A 514 -10.94 -7.38 3.28
C SER A 514 -11.39 -8.53 4.18
N ASP A 515 -11.05 -8.48 5.48
CA ASP A 515 -11.44 -9.50 6.45
C ASP A 515 -12.95 -9.44 6.76
N SER A 516 -13.51 -8.23 6.94
CA SER A 516 -14.95 -8.02 7.08
C SER A 516 -15.73 -8.48 5.84
N GLY A 517 -15.19 -8.21 4.64
CA GLY A 517 -15.78 -8.67 3.37
C GLY A 517 -15.78 -10.20 3.25
N LYS A 518 -14.75 -10.87 3.77
CA LYS A 518 -14.69 -12.35 3.82
C LYS A 518 -15.71 -12.93 4.81
N ASP A 519 -15.98 -12.25 5.91
CA ASP A 519 -16.90 -12.69 6.97
C ASP A 519 -18.39 -12.55 6.55
N ALA A 520 -18.76 -11.45 5.90
CA ALA A 520 -20.17 -11.09 5.69
C ALA A 520 -20.55 -10.63 4.27
N GLY A 521 -19.61 -10.69 3.32
CA GLY A 521 -19.78 -10.16 1.97
C GLY A 521 -19.48 -8.66 1.86
N ARG A 522 -19.15 -8.20 0.65
CA ARG A 522 -18.61 -6.86 0.41
C ARG A 522 -19.56 -5.73 0.78
N PHE A 523 -20.84 -5.83 0.42
CA PHE A 523 -21.83 -4.77 0.67
C PHE A 523 -22.04 -4.54 2.17
N THR A 524 -22.30 -5.63 2.91
CA THR A 524 -22.44 -5.62 4.36
C THR A 524 -21.21 -5.04 5.04
N ALA A 525 -20.01 -5.50 4.64
CA ALA A 525 -18.77 -4.98 5.20
C ALA A 525 -18.63 -3.47 4.98
N ALA A 526 -18.90 -2.97 3.76
CA ALA A 526 -18.83 -1.54 3.47
C ALA A 526 -19.81 -0.72 4.34
N TRP A 527 -21.05 -1.21 4.51
CA TRP A 527 -22.06 -0.52 5.32
C TRP A 527 -21.73 -0.52 6.81
N GLU A 528 -21.32 -1.66 7.36
CA GLU A 528 -20.93 -1.78 8.77
C GLU A 528 -19.67 -0.96 9.06
N LEU A 529 -18.74 -0.86 8.11
CA LEU A 529 -17.58 0.04 8.21
C LEU A 529 -18.00 1.51 8.27
N TYR A 530 -18.94 1.95 7.42
CA TYR A 530 -19.43 3.32 7.45
C TYR A 530 -20.05 3.67 8.82
N LYS A 531 -20.93 2.79 9.33
CA LYS A 531 -21.53 2.94 10.67
C LYS A 531 -20.50 2.94 11.79
N ALA A 532 -19.53 2.02 11.75
CA ALA A 532 -18.47 1.93 12.75
C ALA A 532 -17.60 3.19 12.79
N GLN A 533 -17.27 3.76 11.62
CA GLN A 533 -16.52 5.00 11.53
C GLN A 533 -17.30 6.18 12.13
N GLU A 534 -18.60 6.31 11.85
CA GLU A 534 -19.46 7.31 12.49
C GLU A 534 -19.46 7.18 14.02
N ASP A 535 -19.64 5.95 14.53
CA ASP A 535 -19.71 5.69 15.96
C ASP A 535 -18.36 5.91 16.66
N VAL A 536 -17.23 5.54 16.04
CA VAL A 536 -15.89 5.82 16.57
C VAL A 536 -15.58 7.31 16.58
N VAL A 537 -15.97 8.05 15.53
CA VAL A 537 -15.82 9.52 15.50
C VAL A 537 -16.65 10.16 16.61
N ALA A 538 -17.91 9.74 16.78
CA ALA A 538 -18.77 10.21 17.85
C ALA A 538 -18.16 9.91 19.24
N ALA A 539 -17.72 8.67 19.47
CA ALA A 539 -17.08 8.24 20.71
C ALA A 539 -15.84 9.07 21.06
N CYS A 540 -14.97 9.38 20.10
CA CYS A 540 -13.80 10.22 20.36
C CYS A 540 -14.19 11.69 20.65
N ASN A 541 -15.17 12.23 19.92
CA ASN A 541 -15.66 13.60 20.11
C ASN A 541 -16.31 13.80 21.50
N GLU A 542 -17.04 12.81 22.02
CA GLU A 542 -17.63 12.82 23.38
C GLU A 542 -16.58 13.09 24.48
N TYR A 543 -15.33 12.66 24.27
CA TYR A 543 -14.22 12.80 25.23
C TYR A 543 -13.21 13.89 24.83
N GLY A 544 -13.48 14.68 23.79
CA GLY A 544 -12.58 15.72 23.29
C GLY A 544 -11.27 15.19 22.69
N ILE A 545 -11.27 13.95 22.21
CA ILE A 545 -10.11 13.28 21.60
C ILE A 545 -10.23 13.34 20.07
N LYS A 546 -9.15 13.71 19.38
CA LYS A 546 -9.09 13.65 17.91
C LYS A 546 -8.89 12.22 17.47
N VAL A 547 -9.49 11.82 16.36
CA VAL A 547 -9.33 10.48 15.79
C VAL A 547 -8.65 10.51 14.42
N THR A 548 -7.71 9.60 14.20
CA THR A 548 -7.30 9.19 12.84
C THR A 548 -7.83 7.80 12.56
N LEU A 549 -8.57 7.65 11.47
CA LEU A 549 -8.89 6.34 10.95
C LEU A 549 -7.74 5.82 10.09
N PHE A 550 -7.23 4.65 10.45
CA PHE A 550 -6.25 3.93 9.66
C PHE A 550 -6.97 2.92 8.75
N HIS A 551 -7.02 3.23 7.45
CA HIS A 551 -7.69 2.39 6.47
C HIS A 551 -6.81 1.18 6.09
N GLY A 552 -7.31 -0.03 6.39
CA GLY A 552 -6.64 -1.28 6.04
C GLY A 552 -6.72 -1.65 4.55
N ARG A 553 -6.12 -2.79 4.19
CA ARG A 553 -6.16 -3.34 2.81
C ARG A 553 -7.59 -3.69 2.39
N GLY A 554 -7.96 -3.44 1.13
CA GLY A 554 -9.31 -3.73 0.61
C GLY A 554 -10.29 -2.56 0.60
N GLY A 555 -9.91 -1.42 1.16
CA GLY A 555 -10.71 -0.21 1.07
C GLY A 555 -10.67 0.41 -0.32
N SER A 556 -11.74 1.11 -0.71
CA SER A 556 -11.80 1.91 -1.94
C SER A 556 -10.65 2.92 -2.07
N ILE A 557 -10.16 3.44 -0.94
CA ILE A 557 -9.02 4.37 -0.84
C ILE A 557 -7.68 3.70 -1.26
N GLY A 558 -7.38 2.51 -0.73
CA GLY A 558 -6.09 1.84 -0.93
C GLY A 558 -5.95 1.13 -2.28
N ARG A 559 -7.05 0.77 -2.93
CA ARG A 559 -7.04 -0.12 -4.11
C ARG A 559 -7.04 0.54 -5.48
N GLY A 560 -7.23 1.86 -5.58
CA GLY A 560 -7.12 2.60 -6.86
C GLY A 560 -8.01 2.05 -7.99
N GLY A 561 -9.23 1.61 -7.65
CA GLY A 561 -10.18 1.00 -8.59
C GLY A 561 -11.41 1.84 -8.92
N GLY A 562 -11.90 2.59 -7.93
CA GLY A 562 -12.70 3.78 -8.16
C GLY A 562 -11.81 5.03 -8.05
N PRO A 563 -12.36 6.23 -8.32
CA PRO A 563 -11.61 7.46 -8.09
C PRO A 563 -11.22 7.57 -6.61
N THR A 564 -9.93 7.43 -6.28
CA THR A 564 -9.39 7.55 -4.91
C THR A 564 -9.89 8.81 -4.21
N TYR A 565 -10.02 9.90 -4.97
CA TYR A 565 -10.63 11.14 -4.52
C TYR A 565 -12.06 10.95 -3.98
N LEU A 566 -12.94 10.29 -4.74
CA LEU A 566 -14.32 10.04 -4.33
C LEU A 566 -14.38 9.13 -3.10
N ALA A 567 -13.48 8.14 -3.02
CA ALA A 567 -13.39 7.25 -1.86
C ALA A 567 -13.06 7.98 -0.55
N ILE A 568 -12.25 9.05 -0.61
CA ILE A 568 -11.96 9.92 0.54
C ILE A 568 -13.14 10.86 0.81
N GLN A 569 -13.72 11.47 -0.25
CA GLN A 569 -14.91 12.33 -0.13
C GLN A 569 -16.15 11.60 0.38
N SER A 570 -16.18 10.27 0.29
CA SER A 570 -17.31 9.44 0.69
C SER A 570 -17.22 8.91 2.12
N GLN A 571 -16.12 9.19 2.83
CA GLN A 571 -15.99 8.83 4.24
C GLN A 571 -16.97 9.65 5.11
N PRO A 572 -17.38 9.16 6.28
CA PRO A 572 -18.32 9.89 7.12
C PRO A 572 -17.83 11.29 7.56
N PRO A 573 -18.75 12.21 7.89
CA PRO A 573 -18.39 13.52 8.45
C PRO A 573 -17.48 13.39 9.67
N GLY A 574 -16.42 14.19 9.75
CA GLY A 574 -15.49 14.18 10.88
C GLY A 574 -14.47 13.05 10.87
N SER A 575 -14.49 12.15 9.89
CA SER A 575 -13.59 11.00 9.82
C SER A 575 -12.25 11.31 9.13
N VAL A 576 -12.16 12.43 8.40
CA VAL A 576 -10.99 12.90 7.63
C VAL A 576 -10.62 14.33 8.09
N MET A 577 -10.48 14.55 9.40
CA MET A 577 -10.23 15.87 10.00
C MET A 577 -8.76 16.31 9.86
N GLY A 578 -8.31 16.56 8.63
CA GLY A 578 -6.95 16.95 8.29
C GLY A 578 -5.93 15.80 8.31
N THR A 579 -6.38 14.58 8.56
CA THR A 579 -5.52 13.39 8.66
C THR A 579 -6.04 12.26 7.80
N LEU A 580 -5.14 11.64 7.03
CA LEU A 580 -5.40 10.41 6.30
C LEU A 580 -4.28 9.42 6.57
N ARG A 581 -4.63 8.21 7.01
CA ARG A 581 -3.70 7.09 7.10
C ARG A 581 -4.29 5.91 6.37
N SER A 582 -3.62 5.43 5.33
CA SER A 582 -4.11 4.35 4.48
C SER A 582 -3.01 3.35 4.19
N THR A 583 -3.36 2.07 4.16
CA THR A 583 -2.43 1.01 3.73
C THR A 583 -2.36 0.98 2.22
N GLU A 584 -1.21 1.36 1.66
CA GLU A 584 -0.92 1.13 0.25
C GLU A 584 -0.62 -0.34 -0.01
N GLN A 585 -1.35 -0.91 -0.97
CA GLN A 585 -1.16 -2.30 -1.34
C GLN A 585 0.06 -2.46 -2.25
N GLY A 586 0.86 -3.51 -2.04
CA GLY A 586 2.11 -3.73 -2.76
C GLY A 586 1.93 -3.79 -4.28
N GLU A 587 0.82 -4.39 -4.72
CA GLU A 587 0.39 -4.49 -6.12
C GLU A 587 0.05 -3.12 -6.75
N MET A 588 -0.30 -2.12 -5.95
CA MET A 588 -0.65 -0.76 -6.41
C MET A 588 0.50 0.23 -6.31
N VAL A 589 1.57 -0.08 -5.58
CA VAL A 589 2.71 0.85 -5.38
C VAL A 589 3.30 1.29 -6.72
N GLN A 590 3.55 0.35 -7.64
CA GLN A 590 4.09 0.70 -8.95
C GLN A 590 3.14 1.60 -9.75
N ALA A 591 1.83 1.33 -9.68
CA ALA A 591 0.82 2.10 -10.39
C ALA A 591 0.59 3.51 -9.82
N LYS A 592 0.89 3.73 -8.54
CA LYS A 592 0.69 5.01 -7.85
C LYS A 592 1.97 5.84 -7.72
N PHE A 593 3.11 5.19 -7.54
CA PHE A 593 4.38 5.81 -7.16
C PHE A 593 5.57 5.35 -8.01
N GLY A 594 5.35 4.52 -9.04
CA GLY A 594 6.43 3.95 -9.86
C GLY A 594 7.17 4.97 -10.73
N LEU A 595 6.56 6.13 -10.99
CA LEU A 595 7.18 7.27 -11.70
C LEU A 595 6.96 8.56 -10.89
N PRO A 596 7.94 9.50 -10.86
CA PRO A 596 7.83 10.73 -10.08
C PRO A 596 6.57 11.55 -10.38
N GLN A 597 6.19 11.69 -11.65
CA GLN A 597 5.02 12.47 -12.06
C GLN A 597 3.71 11.86 -11.54
N MET A 598 3.63 10.53 -11.51
CA MET A 598 2.47 9.83 -10.94
C MET A 598 2.41 9.96 -9.43
N ALA A 599 3.57 9.86 -8.76
CA ALA A 599 3.67 10.03 -7.32
C ALA A 599 3.22 11.44 -6.90
N VAL A 600 3.67 12.49 -7.60
CA VAL A 600 3.23 13.88 -7.38
C VAL A 600 1.72 13.99 -7.55
N ARG A 601 1.17 13.48 -8.66
CA ARG A 601 -0.28 13.53 -8.90
C ARG A 601 -1.08 12.75 -7.84
N GLN A 602 -0.57 11.61 -7.38
CA GLN A 602 -1.24 10.81 -6.36
C GLN A 602 -1.22 11.51 -5.00
N LEU A 603 -0.10 12.12 -4.62
CA LEU A 603 0.00 12.93 -3.41
C LEU A 603 -0.91 14.16 -3.50
N GLU A 604 -0.98 14.83 -4.65
CA GLU A 604 -1.90 15.94 -4.90
C GLU A 604 -3.38 15.52 -4.71
N ILE A 605 -3.77 14.36 -5.26
CA ILE A 605 -5.12 13.81 -5.09
C ILE A 605 -5.41 13.54 -3.62
N TYR A 606 -4.44 12.99 -2.86
CA TYR A 606 -4.62 12.79 -1.43
C TYR A 606 -4.79 14.10 -0.68
N THR A 607 -3.90 15.06 -0.90
CA THR A 607 -3.92 16.36 -0.24
C THR A 607 -5.22 17.11 -0.52
N THR A 608 -5.62 17.22 -1.79
CA THR A 608 -6.84 17.93 -2.19
C THR A 608 -8.11 17.24 -1.67
N ALA A 609 -8.14 15.91 -1.67
CA ALA A 609 -9.28 15.17 -1.13
C ALA A 609 -9.38 15.33 0.40
N VAL A 610 -8.27 15.24 1.14
CA VAL A 610 -8.26 15.47 2.59
C VAL A 610 -8.69 16.89 2.90
N LEU A 611 -8.14 17.88 2.18
CA LEU A 611 -8.49 19.29 2.35
C LEU A 611 -9.99 19.54 2.15
N LEU A 612 -10.55 19.04 1.03
CA LEU A 612 -11.96 19.21 0.75
C LEU A 612 -12.84 18.47 1.77
N ALA A 613 -12.50 17.24 2.15
CA ALA A 613 -13.27 16.48 3.14
C ALA A 613 -13.20 17.12 4.55
N THR A 614 -12.11 17.83 4.86
CA THR A 614 -11.95 18.56 6.14
C THR A 614 -12.79 19.84 6.14
N LEU A 615 -12.69 20.66 5.09
CA LEU A 615 -13.34 21.98 5.03
C LEU A 615 -14.80 21.91 4.60
N ARG A 616 -15.18 20.86 3.87
CA ARG A 616 -16.54 20.57 3.40
C ARG A 616 -16.83 19.09 3.60
N PRO A 617 -17.09 18.66 4.84
CA PRO A 617 -17.44 17.28 5.10
C PRO A 617 -18.67 16.88 4.27
N PRO A 618 -18.71 15.64 3.78
CA PRO A 618 -19.87 15.15 3.03
C PRO A 618 -21.12 15.23 3.89
N GLN A 619 -22.26 15.53 3.28
CA GLN A 619 -23.51 15.56 4.03
C GLN A 619 -23.95 14.12 4.38
N PRO A 620 -24.54 13.90 5.58
CA PRO A 620 -25.18 12.64 5.89
C PRO A 620 -26.32 12.35 4.88
N PRO A 621 -26.80 11.09 4.78
CA PRO A 621 -27.92 10.76 3.90
C PRO A 621 -29.12 11.69 4.16
N LYS A 622 -29.69 12.25 3.08
CA LYS A 622 -30.75 13.27 3.16
C LYS A 622 -32.02 12.77 3.86
N GLU A 623 -32.31 11.47 3.69
CA GLU A 623 -33.52 10.84 4.18
C GLU A 623 -33.16 9.66 5.06
N GLU A 624 -33.76 9.58 6.25
CA GLU A 624 -33.55 8.49 7.20
C GLU A 624 -33.87 7.12 6.59
N LYS A 625 -34.84 7.08 5.68
CA LYS A 625 -35.23 5.88 4.94
C LYS A 625 -34.05 5.26 4.17
N TRP A 626 -33.07 6.04 3.71
CA TRP A 626 -31.90 5.50 3.00
C TRP A 626 -31.04 4.61 3.90
N ARG A 627 -30.91 4.93 5.20
CA ARG A 627 -30.24 4.05 6.16
C ARG A 627 -31.00 2.75 6.35
N SER A 628 -32.33 2.82 6.46
CA SER A 628 -33.17 1.61 6.55
C SER A 628 -33.04 0.71 5.32
N LEU A 629 -32.98 1.29 4.12
CA LEU A 629 -32.73 0.54 2.89
C LEU A 629 -31.34 -0.10 2.89
N MET A 630 -30.31 0.61 3.35
CA MET A 630 -28.95 0.04 3.49
C MET A 630 -28.89 -1.12 4.47
N ASP A 631 -29.55 -1.00 5.62
CA ASP A 631 -29.65 -2.10 6.61
C ASP A 631 -30.38 -3.31 6.02
N GLU A 632 -31.42 -3.09 5.21
CA GLU A 632 -32.14 -4.17 4.54
C GLU A 632 -31.28 -4.88 3.49
N ILE A 633 -30.64 -4.14 2.58
CA ILE A 633 -29.73 -4.71 1.57
C ILE A 633 -28.61 -5.48 2.28
N SER A 634 -28.00 -4.86 3.30
CA SER A 634 -26.93 -5.48 4.08
C SER A 634 -27.37 -6.79 4.74
N LYS A 635 -28.57 -6.84 5.32
CA LYS A 635 -29.09 -8.06 5.94
C LYS A 635 -29.25 -9.18 4.92
N ILE A 636 -29.90 -8.90 3.79
CA ILE A 636 -30.13 -9.88 2.73
C ILE A 636 -28.79 -10.35 2.13
N SER A 637 -27.91 -9.40 1.77
CA SER A 637 -26.59 -9.71 1.23
C SER A 637 -25.74 -10.57 2.17
N CYS A 638 -25.75 -10.27 3.47
CA CYS A 638 -25.03 -11.06 4.48
C CYS A 638 -25.56 -12.48 4.57
N THR A 639 -26.88 -12.65 4.65
CA THR A 639 -27.49 -13.99 4.71
C THR A 639 -27.18 -14.80 3.46
N THR A 640 -27.37 -14.23 2.26
CA THR A 640 -27.02 -14.93 1.01
C THR A 640 -25.54 -15.32 0.96
N TYR A 641 -24.65 -14.42 1.34
CA TYR A 641 -23.22 -14.69 1.37
C TYR A 641 -22.87 -15.82 2.34
N ARG A 642 -23.37 -15.78 3.58
CA ARG A 642 -23.04 -16.76 4.60
C ARG A 642 -23.66 -18.13 4.32
N ASN A 643 -24.90 -18.15 3.84
CA ASN A 643 -25.56 -19.40 3.44
C ASN A 643 -24.75 -20.13 2.36
N THR A 644 -24.19 -19.40 1.41
CA THR A 644 -23.35 -19.96 0.34
C THR A 644 -21.96 -20.34 0.82
N VAL A 645 -21.25 -19.45 1.54
CA VAL A 645 -19.82 -19.64 1.85
C VAL A 645 -19.58 -20.49 3.08
N TYR A 646 -20.42 -20.37 4.11
CA TYR A 646 -20.21 -20.99 5.41
C TYR A 646 -21.20 -22.12 5.72
N GLU A 647 -22.45 -22.04 5.24
CA GLU A 647 -23.48 -23.03 5.57
C GLU A 647 -23.63 -24.12 4.51
N ASN A 648 -23.29 -23.85 3.25
CA ASN A 648 -23.34 -24.85 2.19
C ASN A 648 -22.15 -25.83 2.30
N PRO A 649 -22.40 -27.14 2.57
CA PRO A 649 -21.33 -28.11 2.78
C PRO A 649 -20.50 -28.39 1.51
N GLU A 650 -21.08 -28.19 0.31
CA GLU A 650 -20.39 -28.44 -0.96
C GLU A 650 -19.48 -27.28 -1.39
N PHE A 651 -19.63 -26.09 -0.78
CA PHE A 651 -18.94 -24.89 -1.23
C PHE A 651 -17.42 -24.98 -1.08
N LEU A 652 -16.93 -25.55 0.03
CA LEU A 652 -15.49 -25.70 0.24
C LEU A 652 -14.85 -26.60 -0.82
N ALA A 653 -15.50 -27.72 -1.15
CA ALA A 653 -15.02 -28.63 -2.18
C ALA A 653 -15.08 -27.97 -3.58
N TYR A 654 -16.18 -27.30 -3.88
CA TYR A 654 -16.31 -26.51 -5.12
C TYR A 654 -15.23 -25.44 -5.22
N PHE A 655 -14.92 -24.71 -4.15
CA PHE A 655 -13.86 -23.70 -4.11
C PHE A 655 -12.49 -24.29 -4.44
N HIS A 656 -12.15 -25.47 -3.90
CA HIS A 656 -10.89 -26.14 -4.21
C HIS A 656 -10.82 -26.64 -5.66
N GLU A 657 -11.92 -27.14 -6.20
CA GLU A 657 -11.99 -27.63 -7.59
C GLU A 657 -11.98 -26.49 -8.61
N ALA A 658 -12.81 -25.46 -8.40
CA ALA A 658 -13.02 -24.39 -9.36
C ALA A 658 -11.86 -23.38 -9.43
N THR A 659 -11.04 -23.28 -8.37
CA THR A 659 -9.98 -22.26 -8.25
C THR A 659 -8.59 -22.88 -8.08
N PRO A 660 -7.50 -22.16 -8.42
CA PRO A 660 -6.13 -22.64 -8.19
C PRO A 660 -5.67 -22.45 -6.72
N GLN A 661 -6.58 -22.45 -5.74
CA GLN A 661 -6.25 -22.09 -4.35
C GLN A 661 -5.19 -23.01 -3.75
N ALA A 662 -5.27 -24.32 -3.99
CA ALA A 662 -4.32 -25.28 -3.42
C ALA A 662 -2.90 -24.97 -3.92
N GLU A 663 -2.80 -24.65 -5.21
CA GLU A 663 -1.57 -24.36 -5.93
C GLU A 663 -1.00 -22.96 -5.58
N LEU A 664 -1.84 -22.01 -5.13
CA LEU A 664 -1.36 -20.71 -4.62
C LEU A 664 -0.38 -20.85 -3.45
N GLY A 665 -0.45 -21.94 -2.67
CA GLY A 665 0.49 -22.21 -1.58
C GLY A 665 1.92 -22.44 -2.05
N CYS A 666 2.11 -22.84 -3.31
CA CYS A 666 3.42 -23.07 -3.94
C CYS A 666 4.08 -21.77 -4.44
N LEU A 667 3.35 -20.64 -4.44
CA LEU A 667 3.89 -19.36 -4.88
C LEU A 667 4.79 -18.73 -3.82
N ASN A 668 6.00 -18.37 -4.23
CA ASN A 668 6.95 -17.57 -3.45
C ASN A 668 6.61 -16.06 -3.50
N ILE A 669 5.32 -15.70 -3.40
CA ILE A 669 4.85 -14.30 -3.53
C ILE A 669 5.11 -13.49 -2.24
N GLY A 670 5.21 -14.13 -1.08
CA GLY A 670 5.51 -13.42 0.16
C GLY A 670 6.08 -14.30 1.27
N SER A 671 6.66 -13.65 2.27
CA SER A 671 7.29 -14.25 3.45
C SER A 671 6.29 -15.03 4.33
N ARG A 672 5.01 -14.63 4.30
CA ARG A 672 3.97 -15.15 5.19
C ARG A 672 3.32 -16.46 4.68
N PRO A 673 2.92 -17.39 5.57
CA PRO A 673 2.12 -18.56 5.18
C PRO A 673 0.69 -18.17 4.76
N THR A 674 0.06 -18.99 3.91
CA THR A 674 -1.28 -18.75 3.35
C THR A 674 -2.42 -19.00 4.36
N ARG A 675 -2.19 -19.80 5.41
CA ARG A 675 -3.15 -20.12 6.49
C ARG A 675 -2.60 -19.76 7.88
N ARG A 676 -3.50 -19.50 8.84
CA ARG A 676 -3.14 -19.21 10.25
C ARG A 676 -2.94 -20.50 11.10
N LYS A 677 -3.65 -21.59 10.77
CA LYS A 677 -3.53 -22.95 11.38
C LYS A 677 -3.71 -24.03 10.29
N THR A 678 -3.41 -25.29 10.57
CA THR A 678 -3.52 -26.44 9.64
C THR A 678 -4.96 -26.88 9.32
N SER A 679 -5.99 -26.24 9.89
CA SER A 679 -7.39 -26.58 9.65
C SER A 679 -7.88 -26.20 8.23
N THR A 680 -8.95 -26.86 7.78
CA THR A 680 -9.43 -26.88 6.38
C THR A 680 -10.55 -25.88 6.06
N GLY A 681 -11.08 -25.13 7.03
CA GLY A 681 -12.22 -24.22 6.81
C GLY A 681 -11.88 -22.82 6.26
N ILE A 682 -12.82 -22.20 5.54
CA ILE A 682 -12.71 -20.83 4.97
C ILE A 682 -12.50 -19.76 6.05
N GLY A 683 -13.02 -19.99 7.26
CA GLY A 683 -12.79 -19.11 8.42
C GLY A 683 -11.31 -18.85 8.69
N HIS A 684 -10.44 -19.84 8.47
CA HIS A 684 -9.00 -19.77 8.73
C HIS A 684 -8.16 -19.37 7.51
N LEU A 685 -8.78 -19.30 6.33
CA LEU A 685 -8.14 -18.77 5.13
C LEU A 685 -7.97 -17.25 5.26
N ARG A 686 -6.77 -16.75 4.96
CA ARG A 686 -6.51 -15.31 4.95
C ARG A 686 -7.24 -14.63 3.78
N ALA A 687 -7.57 -13.34 3.93
CA ALA A 687 -8.30 -12.60 2.90
C ALA A 687 -7.57 -12.51 1.54
N ILE A 688 -6.23 -12.48 1.53
CA ILE A 688 -5.46 -12.40 0.27
C ILE A 688 -5.64 -13.68 -0.58
N PRO A 689 -5.33 -14.90 -0.08
CA PRO A 689 -5.62 -16.14 -0.83
C PRO A 689 -7.07 -16.28 -1.27
N TRP A 690 -8.03 -15.83 -0.44
CA TRP A 690 -9.46 -15.85 -0.77
C TRP A 690 -9.77 -15.01 -2.02
N ILE A 691 -9.40 -13.72 -2.01
CA ILE A 691 -9.65 -12.82 -3.16
C ILE A 691 -8.86 -13.26 -4.38
N PHE A 692 -7.61 -13.68 -4.18
CA PHE A 692 -6.69 -13.99 -5.27
C PHE A 692 -7.12 -15.25 -6.02
N ALA A 693 -7.58 -16.29 -5.33
CA ALA A 693 -8.07 -17.52 -5.97
C ALA A 693 -9.24 -17.25 -6.94
N TRP A 694 -10.23 -16.46 -6.53
CA TRP A 694 -11.37 -16.10 -7.39
C TRP A 694 -11.04 -15.07 -8.47
N THR A 695 -9.98 -14.29 -8.28
CA THR A 695 -9.48 -13.37 -9.32
C THR A 695 -8.90 -14.15 -10.50
N GLN A 696 -8.22 -15.28 -10.22
CA GLN A 696 -7.64 -16.13 -11.25
C GLN A 696 -8.70 -16.71 -12.19
N THR A 697 -9.86 -17.09 -11.68
CA THR A 697 -10.93 -17.74 -12.47
C THR A 697 -11.84 -16.76 -13.19
N ARG A 698 -11.55 -15.45 -13.11
CA ARG A 698 -12.42 -14.38 -13.62
C ARG A 698 -13.82 -14.36 -13.00
N PHE A 699 -14.03 -15.09 -11.92
CA PHE A 699 -15.32 -15.14 -11.26
C PHE A 699 -15.46 -14.07 -10.19
N VAL A 700 -14.36 -13.64 -9.55
CA VAL A 700 -14.28 -12.52 -8.59
C VAL A 700 -15.40 -12.53 -7.52
N LEU A 701 -15.85 -13.74 -7.16
CA LEU A 701 -16.97 -14.03 -6.25
C LEU A 701 -16.99 -13.20 -4.95
N PRO A 702 -15.85 -12.97 -4.26
CA PRO A 702 -15.83 -12.21 -3.01
C PRO A 702 -16.32 -10.76 -3.11
N ALA A 703 -16.31 -10.17 -4.31
CA ALA A 703 -16.65 -8.77 -4.50
C ALA A 703 -18.15 -8.52 -4.73
N TRP A 704 -18.91 -9.50 -5.22
CA TRP A 704 -20.30 -9.33 -5.64
C TRP A 704 -21.30 -10.30 -5.00
N LEU A 705 -20.85 -11.41 -4.40
CA LEU A 705 -21.77 -12.39 -3.81
C LEU A 705 -22.66 -11.73 -2.74
N GLY A 706 -23.96 -11.93 -2.87
CA GLY A 706 -24.99 -11.33 -2.01
C GLY A 706 -25.47 -9.94 -2.45
N VAL A 707 -24.70 -9.20 -3.26
CA VAL A 707 -25.09 -7.85 -3.73
C VAL A 707 -26.36 -7.91 -4.57
N GLY A 708 -26.40 -8.81 -5.56
CA GLY A 708 -27.56 -8.97 -6.45
C GLY A 708 -28.84 -9.30 -5.68
N ALA A 709 -28.78 -10.25 -4.75
CA ALA A 709 -29.90 -10.62 -3.89
C ALA A 709 -30.41 -9.44 -3.04
N GLY A 710 -29.50 -8.67 -2.44
CA GLY A 710 -29.85 -7.50 -1.63
C GLY A 710 -30.52 -6.38 -2.43
N LEU A 711 -29.93 -6.01 -3.57
CA LEU A 711 -30.49 -4.98 -4.46
C LEU A 711 -31.83 -5.41 -5.05
N LYS A 712 -31.94 -6.68 -5.47
CA LYS A 712 -33.18 -7.27 -5.98
C LYS A 712 -34.30 -7.18 -4.96
N GLY A 713 -34.04 -7.63 -3.71
CA GLY A 713 -35.05 -7.67 -2.65
C GLY A 713 -35.64 -6.29 -2.34
N VAL A 714 -34.82 -5.25 -2.36
CA VAL A 714 -35.28 -3.86 -2.16
C VAL A 714 -35.98 -3.29 -3.39
N CYS A 715 -35.50 -3.58 -4.59
CA CYS A 715 -36.16 -3.15 -5.83
C CYS A 715 -37.57 -3.76 -5.98
N GLU A 716 -37.74 -5.05 -5.65
CA GLU A 716 -39.04 -5.74 -5.72
C GLU A 716 -40.07 -5.17 -4.73
N LYS A 717 -39.62 -4.48 -3.68
CA LYS A 717 -40.48 -3.73 -2.75
C LYS A 717 -40.87 -2.32 -3.23
N GLY A 718 -40.41 -1.91 -4.42
CA GLY A 718 -40.76 -0.62 -5.03
C GLY A 718 -39.80 0.54 -4.75
N HIS A 719 -38.62 0.27 -4.16
CA HIS A 719 -37.65 1.31 -3.78
C HIS A 719 -36.57 1.60 -4.85
N THR A 720 -36.80 1.24 -6.11
CA THR A 720 -35.81 1.44 -7.18
C THR A 720 -35.43 2.90 -7.39
N GLU A 721 -36.40 3.82 -7.34
CA GLU A 721 -36.14 5.26 -7.50
C GLU A 721 -35.37 5.85 -6.31
N ASP A 722 -35.58 5.31 -5.10
CA ASP A 722 -34.80 5.69 -3.92
C ASP A 722 -33.32 5.30 -4.09
N LEU A 723 -33.05 4.09 -4.60
CA LEU A 723 -31.68 3.63 -4.87
C LEU A 723 -30.98 4.45 -5.97
N ARG A 724 -31.72 4.86 -7.01
CA ARG A 724 -31.21 5.79 -8.04
C ARG A 724 -30.89 7.15 -7.45
N ALA A 725 -31.76 7.67 -6.58
CA ALA A 725 -31.50 8.92 -5.87
C ALA A 725 -30.27 8.80 -4.95
N MET A 726 -30.13 7.69 -4.22
CA MET A 726 -28.94 7.41 -3.40
C MET A 726 -27.66 7.37 -4.25
N TYR A 727 -27.68 6.73 -5.42
CA TYR A 727 -26.50 6.68 -6.31
C TYR A 727 -26.09 8.06 -6.80
N LYS A 728 -27.05 8.94 -7.07
CA LYS A 728 -26.80 10.30 -7.55
C LYS A 728 -26.36 11.25 -6.44
N ASP A 729 -26.98 11.16 -5.26
CA ASP A 729 -26.91 12.20 -4.23
C ASP A 729 -26.10 11.79 -3.00
N TRP A 730 -25.76 10.51 -2.83
CA TRP A 730 -25.00 10.03 -1.67
C TRP A 730 -23.63 9.45 -2.08
N PRO A 731 -22.52 10.20 -1.84
CA PRO A 731 -21.17 9.80 -2.28
C PRO A 731 -20.71 8.43 -1.78
N PHE A 732 -21.15 8.01 -0.58
CA PHE A 732 -20.87 6.69 -0.03
C PHE A 732 -21.50 5.56 -0.86
N PHE A 733 -22.79 5.69 -1.17
CA PHE A 733 -23.47 4.70 -1.98
C PHE A 733 -22.93 4.68 -3.41
N GLN A 734 -22.69 5.86 -4.01
CA GLN A 734 -22.04 5.99 -5.30
C GLN A 734 -20.69 5.28 -5.34
N SER A 735 -19.79 5.60 -4.40
CA SER A 735 -18.46 4.99 -4.33
C SER A 735 -18.50 3.48 -4.11
N THR A 736 -19.51 2.97 -3.39
CA THR A 736 -19.67 1.54 -3.13
C THR A 736 -20.14 0.81 -4.38
N VAL A 737 -21.14 1.35 -5.07
CA VAL A 737 -21.68 0.80 -6.32
C VAL A 737 -20.67 0.88 -7.45
N ASP A 738 -19.97 2.00 -7.63
CA ASP A 738 -18.92 2.17 -8.65
C ASP A 738 -17.80 1.13 -8.50
N LEU A 739 -17.42 0.81 -7.26
CA LEU A 739 -16.42 -0.21 -7.01
C LEU A 739 -16.93 -1.61 -7.37
N ILE A 740 -18.17 -1.94 -7.01
CA ILE A 740 -18.81 -3.22 -7.36
C ILE A 740 -18.92 -3.32 -8.89
N GLU A 741 -19.41 -2.28 -9.54
CA GLU A 741 -19.58 -2.21 -11.00
C GLU A 741 -18.24 -2.39 -11.74
N MET A 742 -17.16 -1.78 -11.22
CA MET A 742 -15.81 -1.98 -11.77
C MET A 742 -15.35 -3.43 -11.69
N VAL A 743 -15.61 -4.12 -10.56
CA VAL A 743 -15.22 -5.53 -10.42
C VAL A 743 -16.10 -6.43 -11.28
N LEU A 744 -17.40 -6.17 -11.37
CA LEU A 744 -18.30 -6.85 -12.30
C LEU A 744 -17.81 -6.69 -13.74
N GLY A 745 -17.34 -5.51 -14.13
CA GLY A 745 -16.77 -5.26 -15.46
C GLY A 745 -15.49 -6.05 -15.77
N LYS A 746 -14.87 -6.69 -14.77
CA LYS A 746 -13.71 -7.59 -14.96
C LYS A 746 -14.09 -9.07 -14.90
N ALA A 747 -15.29 -9.39 -14.40
CA ALA A 747 -15.80 -10.74 -14.34
C ALA A 747 -16.07 -11.27 -15.75
N ASP A 748 -15.93 -12.58 -15.93
CA ASP A 748 -16.17 -13.23 -17.22
C ASP A 748 -16.90 -14.56 -16.98
N ILE A 749 -18.22 -14.53 -17.18
CA ILE A 749 -19.12 -15.68 -16.97
C ILE A 749 -18.75 -16.87 -17.86
N PRO A 750 -18.52 -16.70 -19.19
CA PRO A 750 -18.02 -17.78 -20.05
C PRO A 750 -16.72 -18.39 -19.57
N MET A 751 -15.76 -17.56 -19.14
CA MET A 751 -14.49 -18.07 -18.62
C MET A 751 -14.70 -18.86 -17.33
N ALA A 752 -15.47 -18.34 -16.37
CA ALA A 752 -15.79 -19.05 -15.13
C ALA A 752 -16.50 -20.39 -15.40
N LYS A 753 -17.40 -20.43 -16.41
CA LYS A 753 -18.02 -21.67 -16.89
C LYS A 753 -16.99 -22.65 -17.44
N HIS A 754 -15.98 -22.18 -18.18
CA HIS A 754 -14.92 -23.05 -18.71
C HIS A 754 -14.08 -23.71 -17.61
N TYR A 755 -13.73 -22.97 -16.53
CA TYR A 755 -13.07 -23.56 -15.36
C TYR A 755 -13.93 -24.68 -14.76
N ASP A 756 -15.23 -24.44 -14.58
CA ASP A 756 -16.15 -25.44 -14.02
C ASP A 756 -16.28 -26.69 -14.91
N GLU A 757 -16.46 -26.53 -16.21
CA GLU A 757 -16.65 -27.65 -17.13
C GLU A 757 -15.43 -28.59 -17.19
N VAL A 758 -14.23 -28.03 -17.00
CA VAL A 758 -12.98 -28.78 -17.12
C VAL A 758 -12.47 -29.30 -15.77
N LEU A 759 -12.62 -28.53 -14.68
CA LEU A 759 -11.98 -28.81 -13.40
C LEU A 759 -12.94 -29.29 -12.32
N VAL A 760 -14.23 -28.99 -12.41
CA VAL A 760 -15.22 -29.28 -11.35
C VAL A 760 -15.95 -30.58 -11.62
N SER A 761 -16.12 -31.37 -10.57
CA SER A 761 -16.84 -32.63 -10.59
C SER A 761 -18.31 -32.46 -11.04
N PRO A 762 -18.88 -33.41 -11.80
CA PRO A 762 -20.25 -33.29 -12.30
C PRO A 762 -21.31 -33.04 -11.22
N SER A 763 -21.10 -33.57 -10.01
CA SER A 763 -21.99 -33.38 -8.85
C SER A 763 -22.03 -31.93 -8.35
N ARG A 764 -20.99 -31.13 -8.61
CA ARG A 764 -20.85 -29.74 -8.12
C ARG A 764 -21.02 -28.69 -9.21
N GLN A 765 -21.11 -29.07 -10.48
CA GLN A 765 -21.34 -28.14 -11.59
C GLN A 765 -22.67 -27.36 -11.45
N GLN A 766 -23.68 -27.96 -10.80
CA GLN A 766 -24.94 -27.29 -10.50
C GLN A 766 -24.75 -26.07 -9.59
N LEU A 767 -23.93 -26.17 -8.54
CA LEU A 767 -23.60 -25.04 -7.67
C LEU A 767 -22.91 -23.91 -8.45
N GLY A 768 -21.99 -24.27 -9.34
CA GLY A 768 -21.34 -23.29 -10.22
C GLY A 768 -22.33 -22.58 -11.17
N ALA A 769 -23.32 -23.29 -11.70
CA ALA A 769 -24.39 -22.71 -12.51
C ALA A 769 -25.26 -21.73 -11.70
N GLU A 770 -25.62 -22.09 -10.47
CA GLU A 770 -26.35 -21.22 -9.54
C GLU A 770 -25.59 -19.94 -9.23
N LEU A 771 -24.30 -20.04 -8.92
CA LEU A 771 -23.47 -18.86 -8.65
C LEU A 771 -23.33 -17.95 -9.90
N ARG A 772 -23.24 -18.51 -11.11
CA ARG A 772 -23.23 -17.70 -12.34
C ARG A 772 -24.55 -16.97 -12.58
N MET A 773 -25.69 -17.58 -12.26
CA MET A 773 -27.00 -16.91 -12.32
C MET A 773 -27.10 -15.75 -11.31
N GLU A 774 -26.53 -15.92 -10.11
CA GLU A 774 -26.43 -14.84 -9.11
C GLU A 774 -25.53 -13.69 -9.59
N LEU A 775 -24.43 -13.97 -10.28
CA LEU A 775 -23.58 -12.95 -10.91
C LEU A 775 -24.36 -12.13 -11.95
N MET A 776 -25.10 -12.79 -12.85
CA MET A 776 -25.98 -12.10 -13.83
C MET A 776 -27.05 -11.25 -13.14
N THR A 777 -27.58 -11.71 -12.01
CA THR A 777 -28.52 -10.95 -11.20
C THR A 777 -27.87 -9.70 -10.61
N ALA A 778 -26.66 -9.82 -10.07
CA ALA A 778 -25.90 -8.68 -9.57
C ALA A 778 -25.65 -7.63 -10.68
N GLU A 779 -25.18 -8.05 -11.85
CA GLU A 779 -24.97 -7.16 -13.01
C GLU A 779 -26.26 -6.42 -13.41
N LYS A 780 -27.37 -7.15 -13.54
CA LYS A 780 -28.67 -6.57 -13.92
C LYS A 780 -29.12 -5.49 -12.95
N PHE A 781 -29.07 -5.76 -11.64
CA PHE A 781 -29.57 -4.81 -10.64
C PHE A 781 -28.60 -3.65 -10.40
N VAL A 782 -27.29 -3.84 -10.57
CA VAL A 782 -26.32 -2.74 -10.56
C VAL A 782 -26.60 -1.78 -11.73
N LEU A 783 -26.75 -2.27 -12.96
CA LEU A 783 -27.09 -1.42 -14.11
C LEU A 783 -28.44 -0.71 -13.95
N LEU A 784 -29.42 -1.37 -13.32
CA LEU A 784 -30.73 -0.77 -13.04
C LEU A 784 -30.65 0.46 -12.12
N ILE A 785 -29.83 0.37 -11.06
CA ILE A 785 -29.68 1.45 -10.07
C ILE A 785 -28.76 2.57 -10.55
N THR A 786 -27.74 2.26 -11.35
CA THR A 786 -26.85 3.29 -11.92
C THR A 786 -27.48 3.98 -13.12
N GLY A 787 -28.38 3.28 -13.82
CA GLY A 787 -28.96 3.75 -15.07
C GLY A 787 -28.00 3.63 -16.26
N HIS A 788 -26.91 2.89 -16.11
CA HIS A 788 -25.95 2.62 -17.18
C HIS A 788 -26.46 1.54 -18.14
N GLU A 789 -26.12 1.65 -19.42
CA GLU A 789 -26.38 0.60 -20.41
C GLU A 789 -25.29 -0.49 -20.38
N LYS A 790 -24.07 -0.11 -19.99
CA LYS A 790 -22.91 -1.01 -19.89
C LYS A 790 -22.13 -0.76 -18.61
N LEU A 791 -21.53 -1.82 -18.07
CA LEU A 791 -20.70 -1.72 -16.88
C LEU A 791 -19.57 -0.70 -17.08
N SER A 792 -19.33 0.12 -16.06
CA SER A 792 -18.32 1.19 -16.03
C SER A 792 -18.51 2.26 -17.12
N GLU A 793 -19.76 2.60 -17.47
CA GLU A 793 -20.07 3.64 -18.46
C GLU A 793 -19.55 5.03 -18.05
N ASN A 794 -19.57 5.32 -16.75
CA ASN A 794 -19.00 6.52 -16.14
C ASN A 794 -17.46 6.58 -16.22
N ASN A 795 -16.78 5.49 -16.64
CA ASN A 795 -15.33 5.41 -16.78
C ASN A 795 -14.91 4.67 -18.07
N LYS A 796 -15.20 5.29 -19.21
CA LYS A 796 -14.87 4.76 -20.55
C LYS A 796 -13.39 4.42 -20.72
N SER A 797 -12.48 5.19 -20.12
CA SER A 797 -11.04 4.90 -20.16
C SER A 797 -10.70 3.57 -19.49
N LEU A 798 -11.25 3.30 -18.31
CA LEU A 798 -11.08 2.03 -17.62
C LEU A 798 -11.66 0.87 -18.44
N ARG A 799 -12.85 1.04 -19.02
CA ARG A 799 -13.47 0.02 -19.87
C ARG A 799 -12.58 -0.36 -21.04
N LYS A 800 -12.07 0.63 -21.78
CA LYS A 800 -11.14 0.41 -22.91
C LYS A 800 -9.85 -0.28 -22.47
N LEU A 801 -9.33 0.05 -21.29
CA LEU A 801 -8.15 -0.62 -20.73
C LEU A 801 -8.41 -2.09 -20.37
N ILE A 802 -9.61 -2.43 -19.89
CA ILE A 802 -10.02 -3.82 -19.64
C ILE A 802 -10.12 -4.56 -20.98
N GLU A 803 -10.84 -3.98 -21.96
CA GLU A 803 -11.04 -4.55 -23.30
C GLU A 803 -9.72 -4.85 -24.00
N ASN A 804 -8.74 -3.94 -23.94
CA ASN A 804 -7.42 -4.11 -24.58
C ASN A 804 -6.56 -5.24 -23.98
N ARG A 805 -6.90 -5.73 -22.78
CA ARG A 805 -6.17 -6.85 -22.15
C ARG A 805 -6.76 -8.22 -22.49
N LEU A 806 -8.03 -8.28 -22.87
CA LEU A 806 -8.75 -9.53 -23.16
C LEU A 806 -8.03 -10.45 -24.18
N PRO A 807 -7.40 -9.94 -25.26
CA PRO A 807 -6.76 -10.80 -26.26
C PRO A 807 -5.56 -11.59 -25.73
N TYR A 808 -4.98 -11.16 -24.62
CA TYR A 808 -3.87 -11.81 -23.95
C TYR A 808 -4.32 -12.52 -22.66
N LEU A 809 -5.30 -11.95 -21.97
CA LEU A 809 -5.82 -12.46 -20.71
C LEU A 809 -6.69 -13.72 -20.90
N ASN A 810 -7.60 -13.73 -21.88
CA ASN A 810 -8.47 -14.88 -22.12
C ASN A 810 -7.70 -16.16 -22.51
N PRO A 811 -6.74 -16.13 -23.47
CA PRO A 811 -5.96 -17.33 -23.77
C PRO A 811 -5.05 -17.73 -22.61
N MET A 812 -4.59 -16.78 -21.77
CA MET A 812 -3.88 -17.10 -20.54
C MET A 812 -4.75 -17.88 -19.54
N ASN A 813 -6.01 -17.46 -19.36
CA ASN A 813 -6.97 -18.18 -18.51
C ASN A 813 -7.25 -19.59 -19.04
N MET A 814 -7.49 -19.74 -20.34
CA MET A 814 -7.73 -21.06 -20.93
C MET A 814 -6.49 -21.97 -20.86
N LEU A 815 -5.30 -21.38 -21.01
CA LEU A 815 -4.04 -22.09 -20.81
C LEU A 815 -3.87 -22.53 -19.35
N GLN A 816 -4.22 -21.68 -18.39
CA GLN A 816 -4.22 -22.02 -16.96
C GLN A 816 -5.15 -23.21 -16.67
N VAL A 817 -6.35 -23.24 -17.26
CA VAL A 817 -7.30 -24.37 -17.10
C VAL A 817 -6.67 -25.68 -17.59
N GLU A 818 -6.05 -25.68 -18.77
CA GLU A 818 -5.39 -26.87 -19.31
C GLU A 818 -4.18 -27.29 -18.45
N ILE A 819 -3.38 -26.34 -17.96
CA ILE A 819 -2.25 -26.63 -17.06
C ILE A 819 -2.74 -27.22 -15.74
N LEU A 820 -3.79 -26.66 -15.11
CA LEU A 820 -4.37 -27.18 -13.87
C LEU A 820 -4.90 -28.60 -14.06
N LYS A 821 -5.60 -28.85 -15.17
CA LYS A 821 -6.09 -30.19 -15.52
C LYS A 821 -4.95 -31.21 -15.60
N ARG A 822 -3.85 -30.86 -16.27
CA ARG A 822 -2.66 -31.73 -16.37
C ARG A 822 -1.98 -31.91 -15.02
N LEU A 823 -1.77 -30.83 -14.29
CA LEU A 823 -1.06 -30.84 -12.99
C LEU A 823 -1.83 -31.65 -11.95
N ARG A 824 -3.16 -31.58 -11.89
CA ARG A 824 -3.97 -32.39 -10.98
C ARG A 824 -4.00 -33.88 -11.35
N GLY A 825 -3.56 -34.24 -12.56
CA GLY A 825 -3.31 -35.62 -12.96
C GLY A 825 -1.86 -36.09 -12.74
N ASP A 826 -0.92 -35.17 -12.52
CA ASP A 826 0.53 -35.41 -12.34
C ASP A 826 1.09 -34.38 -11.36
N GLU A 827 0.73 -34.54 -10.08
CA GLU A 827 0.92 -33.49 -9.06
C GLU A 827 2.40 -33.11 -8.87
N ASP A 828 3.34 -34.04 -9.09
CA ASP A 828 4.77 -33.88 -8.86
C ASP A 828 5.54 -33.19 -10.00
N ASN A 829 4.84 -32.79 -11.05
CA ASN A 829 5.45 -32.19 -12.23
C ASN A 829 5.85 -30.72 -12.02
N ASN A 830 7.10 -30.49 -11.62
CA ASN A 830 7.62 -29.14 -11.37
C ASN A 830 7.55 -28.21 -12.59
N LYS A 831 7.66 -28.72 -13.82
CA LYS A 831 7.53 -27.87 -15.02
C LYS A 831 6.11 -27.39 -15.25
N LEU A 832 5.10 -28.23 -14.97
CA LEU A 832 3.68 -27.81 -14.99
C LEU A 832 3.39 -26.82 -13.87
N ARG A 833 4.00 -27.01 -12.69
CA ARG A 833 3.94 -26.03 -11.59
C ARG A 833 4.50 -24.69 -12.05
N ASP A 834 5.71 -24.64 -12.61
CA ASP A 834 6.31 -23.39 -13.10
C ASP A 834 5.42 -22.68 -14.14
N ALA A 835 4.90 -23.42 -15.12
CA ALA A 835 3.97 -22.88 -16.11
C ALA A 835 2.71 -22.30 -15.44
N LEU A 836 2.15 -22.99 -14.44
CA LEU A 836 1.02 -22.49 -13.66
C LEU A 836 1.36 -21.19 -12.93
N LEU A 837 2.52 -21.10 -12.27
CA LEU A 837 2.93 -19.88 -11.54
C LEU A 837 3.06 -18.67 -12.49
N ILE A 838 3.54 -18.88 -13.72
CA ILE A 838 3.62 -17.84 -14.75
C ILE A 838 2.23 -17.38 -15.15
N THR A 839 1.28 -18.29 -15.39
CA THR A 839 -0.11 -17.91 -15.68
C THR A 839 -0.74 -17.11 -14.53
N ILE A 840 -0.46 -17.51 -13.29
CA ILE A 840 -0.99 -16.83 -12.10
C ILE A 840 -0.49 -15.38 -12.01
N ASN A 841 0.80 -15.18 -12.23
CA ASN A 841 1.41 -13.84 -12.28
C ASN A 841 0.84 -13.00 -13.42
N GLY A 842 0.73 -13.58 -14.62
CA GLY A 842 0.18 -12.89 -15.80
C GLY A 842 -1.28 -12.47 -15.62
N ILE A 843 -2.14 -13.37 -15.12
CA ILE A 843 -3.55 -13.07 -14.85
C ILE A 843 -3.67 -12.00 -13.75
N ALA A 844 -2.85 -12.08 -12.70
CA ALA A 844 -2.83 -11.05 -11.65
C ALA A 844 -2.43 -9.67 -12.19
N ALA A 845 -1.41 -9.60 -13.06
CA ALA A 845 -1.00 -8.37 -13.73
C ALA A 845 -2.10 -7.80 -14.65
N GLY A 846 -2.83 -8.68 -15.36
CA GLY A 846 -3.94 -8.31 -16.23
C GLY A 846 -5.17 -7.82 -15.46
N MET A 847 -5.54 -8.49 -14.37
CA MET A 847 -6.72 -8.19 -13.55
C MET A 847 -6.51 -7.00 -12.61
N ARG A 848 -5.29 -6.82 -12.11
CA ARG A 848 -4.93 -5.84 -11.08
C ARG A 848 -5.85 -5.97 -9.86
N ASN A 849 -6.56 -4.90 -9.51
CA ASN A 849 -7.38 -4.77 -8.30
C ASN A 849 -8.82 -5.29 -8.50
N THR A 850 -9.29 -6.19 -7.61
CA THR A 850 -10.53 -6.96 -7.84
C THR A 850 -11.43 -7.17 -6.60
N GLY A 851 -11.21 -6.47 -5.49
CA GLY A 851 -12.02 -6.64 -4.28
C GLY A 851 -11.72 -5.64 -3.19
#